data_AF-A0A370JZ52-F1
#
_entry.id   AF-A0A370JZ52-F1
#
_cell.length_a   1.000
_cell.length_b   1.000
_cell.length_c   1.000
_cell.angle_alpha   90.00
_cell.angle_beta   90.00
_cell.angle_gamma   90.00
#
_symmetry.space_group_name_H-M   'P 1'
#
loop_
_entity.id
_entity.type
_entity.pdbx_description
1 polymer ?
#
loop_
_entity_poly.entity_id
_entity_poly.type
_entity_poly.pdbx_seq_one_letter_code
_entity_poly.pdbx_strand_id
1 'polypeptide(L)'
;MKRPTFWLFLVGLLALVLAACGPQAPQKGSLRITVNAPSGVTPQVQVTGPGNFSRTITTTGETNLTNLDPGNYTIAVTRRLVNGIGYEGNGATVQVQAGATASHTVNYQAVTGKITVTISGLPSGLQAGINIKRSDGTNLNSTPINANTTLEDVPPGNYTVEAPPRTQNGSTYATAANGSTVTVSAGGTATVNATYTLNPGSATITVQGLDGPLPNPVTITLGGGPSSPVSQTFTDNGTVSFSNLAPGTYTISATEITNNGPQDYAFALSKTTLTIASGASDSAILNYSKPTITVNVTGPAASADANIVVTFSGPGSVGPVTLTGTDRTGSVSVPRFGSYDISATALVNGVDVDSFYFTENPASAVLSPSAPSSSASVALTARGETGHIFVAGKGVLGGTGINAALKLADGASSLAPFIPPSGTTPEGIFKVAFDQDGNAYLVYQSNSPGGARIVRVSEANLRAGQLSDTAPGNKVIAGSAFSISASEGGNGEVEPTDLAFDAQGNLWIANDNGSAIACISRAQLTGQGSTITTADQRFGGAGGPPGVYQFVRGLAFDRQGNLWFTSNDFVAADPTRRARLSRLSANLLTCSGGRSAPVPDIQLDISNAAGPGSPIIKPAGLALSPDGNSLWVADYGGSTTLSRCVPPSGPGDTRPSCPVDSTLVVAQERVLDANEETETLIQIDISGLGPTSGLVTATIADRITVQAGAGLDRGLQQPFHIAFDKQGRLWVATNNNVLADSSDTSSPCGFSLGAGEVAVCAPAGVVTDRQGRLYVLPLGGTPSSTPRGVSPVRSFSSGTLQLGFTGVAFNVPPVNAPMYVRPTQ
;
A
#
# COMPACT_ATOMS: atom_id res chain seq x y z
N MET A 1 -158.86 -44.73 -65.47
CA MET A 1 -160.18 -44.44 -64.85
C MET A 1 -160.36 -45.33 -63.63
N LYS A 2 -160.81 -44.73 -62.51
CA LYS A 2 -161.67 -45.27 -61.42
C LYS A 2 -161.24 -46.61 -60.76
N ARG A 3 -160.65 -46.59 -59.55
CA ARG A 3 -161.28 -46.59 -58.19
C ARG A 3 -161.73 -48.01 -57.74
N PRO A 4 -161.94 -48.31 -56.44
CA PRO A 4 -161.22 -47.90 -55.22
C PRO A 4 -161.18 -48.98 -54.08
N THR A 5 -160.57 -48.58 -52.96
CA THR A 5 -160.57 -48.97 -51.53
C THR A 5 -161.78 -49.70 -50.89
N PHE A 6 -161.55 -50.56 -49.85
CA PHE A 6 -161.76 -50.31 -48.38
C PHE A 6 -161.56 -51.59 -47.47
N TRP A 7 -160.68 -51.50 -46.43
CA TRP A 7 -160.76 -52.03 -45.02
C TRP A 7 -160.84 -53.56 -44.66
N LEU A 8 -160.40 -54.14 -43.51
CA LEU A 8 -159.48 -53.84 -42.37
C LEU A 8 -159.36 -55.09 -41.42
N PHE A 9 -158.27 -55.18 -40.59
CA PHE A 9 -157.95 -56.05 -39.40
C PHE A 9 -157.60 -57.57 -39.58
N LEU A 10 -156.65 -58.28 -38.91
CA LEU A 10 -155.50 -58.01 -37.98
C LEU A 10 -154.79 -59.33 -37.49
N VAL A 11 -153.44 -59.34 -37.38
CA VAL A 11 -152.49 -60.05 -36.43
C VAL A 11 -152.21 -61.58 -36.45
N GLY A 12 -150.89 -61.95 -36.55
CA GLY A 12 -150.25 -63.02 -35.73
C GLY A 12 -149.20 -64.00 -36.33
N LEU A 13 -147.89 -63.78 -36.02
CA LEU A 13 -146.76 -64.76 -35.83
C LEU A 13 -146.17 -65.59 -37.02
N LEU A 14 -144.94 -66.17 -37.03
CA LEU A 14 -143.51 -65.82 -36.83
C LEU A 14 -142.70 -67.17 -36.81
N ALA A 15 -141.53 -67.23 -37.48
CA ALA A 15 -140.29 -68.03 -37.19
C ALA A 15 -139.98 -69.47 -37.76
N LEU A 16 -138.68 -69.60 -38.15
CA LEU A 16 -137.73 -70.75 -38.33
C LEU A 16 -137.64 -71.54 -39.67
N VAL A 17 -136.50 -71.43 -40.41
CA VAL A 17 -135.31 -72.33 -40.47
C VAL A 17 -134.13 -71.62 -41.22
N LEU A 18 -132.89 -71.82 -40.72
CA LEU A 18 -131.62 -71.09 -40.95
C LEU A 18 -130.44 -72.07 -41.23
N ALA A 19 -129.34 -71.54 -41.81
CA ALA A 19 -127.90 -71.86 -41.62
C ALA A 19 -127.09 -72.60 -42.73
N ALA A 20 -126.29 -71.85 -43.50
CA ALA A 20 -124.90 -72.18 -43.91
C ALA A 20 -124.25 -71.09 -44.82
N CYS A 21 -123.65 -70.04 -44.25
CA CYS A 21 -122.44 -69.33 -44.74
C CYS A 21 -122.11 -68.19 -43.77
N GLY A 22 -121.04 -68.31 -42.97
CA GLY A 22 -120.54 -67.23 -42.11
C GLY A 22 -119.32 -66.54 -42.73
N PRO A 23 -119.07 -65.24 -42.49
CA PRO A 23 -117.90 -64.54 -42.98
C PRO A 23 -116.61 -65.04 -42.30
N GLN A 24 -115.57 -65.32 -43.09
CA GLN A 24 -114.29 -65.87 -42.64
C GLN A 24 -113.50 -64.81 -41.85
N ALA A 25 -113.11 -65.12 -40.61
CA ALA A 25 -112.26 -64.25 -39.78
C ALA A 25 -110.92 -64.00 -40.49
N PRO A 26 -110.36 -62.76 -40.46
CA PRO A 26 -109.10 -62.45 -41.11
C PRO A 26 -107.98 -63.34 -40.54
N GLN A 27 -107.21 -64.01 -41.41
CA GLN A 27 -106.17 -64.97 -41.00
C GLN A 27 -104.75 -64.38 -40.94
N LYS A 28 -104.55 -63.12 -41.38
CA LYS A 28 -103.23 -62.46 -41.48
C LYS A 28 -103.26 -61.10 -40.77
N GLY A 29 -102.09 -60.62 -40.33
CA GLY A 29 -101.88 -59.29 -39.75
C GLY A 29 -100.86 -58.46 -40.54
N SER A 30 -100.47 -57.30 -39.99
CA SER A 30 -99.41 -56.44 -40.54
C SER A 30 -98.50 -55.89 -39.45
N LEU A 31 -97.27 -55.52 -39.84
CA LEU A 31 -96.27 -54.90 -38.98
C LEU A 31 -95.72 -53.63 -39.64
N ARG A 32 -95.94 -52.49 -38.99
CA ARG A 32 -95.40 -51.20 -39.38
C ARG A 32 -94.08 -50.96 -38.66
N ILE A 33 -92.99 -50.80 -39.40
CA ILE A 33 -91.67 -50.46 -38.86
C ILE A 33 -91.29 -49.06 -39.29
N THR A 34 -91.01 -48.18 -38.33
CA THR A 34 -90.46 -46.85 -38.60
C THR A 34 -89.00 -46.83 -38.21
N VAL A 35 -88.09 -46.57 -39.15
CA VAL A 35 -86.66 -46.47 -38.89
C VAL A 35 -86.24 -45.01 -38.89
N ASN A 36 -85.71 -44.53 -37.76
CA ASN A 36 -85.10 -43.22 -37.61
C ASN A 36 -83.58 -43.40 -37.49
N ALA A 37 -82.82 -42.85 -38.43
CA ALA A 37 -81.36 -42.88 -38.38
C ALA A 37 -80.77 -41.49 -38.63
N PRO A 38 -79.67 -41.11 -37.94
CA PRO A 38 -78.97 -39.86 -38.19
C PRO A 38 -78.50 -39.72 -39.65
N SER A 39 -78.37 -38.48 -40.12
CA SER A 39 -77.93 -38.19 -41.49
C SER A 39 -76.61 -38.90 -41.83
N GLY A 40 -76.54 -39.56 -42.98
CA GLY A 40 -75.37 -40.35 -43.43
C GLY A 40 -75.32 -41.78 -42.90
N VAL A 41 -76.19 -42.18 -41.94
CA VAL A 41 -76.28 -43.56 -41.47
C VAL A 41 -77.28 -44.33 -42.33
N THR A 42 -76.79 -45.26 -43.16
CA THR A 42 -77.65 -46.25 -43.80
C THR A 42 -78.00 -47.35 -42.78
N PRO A 43 -79.26 -47.45 -42.32
CA PRO A 43 -79.65 -48.45 -41.34
C PRO A 43 -79.62 -49.86 -41.95
N GLN A 44 -79.58 -50.88 -41.10
CA GLN A 44 -79.77 -52.27 -41.50
C GLN A 44 -80.60 -52.98 -40.43
N VAL A 45 -81.88 -53.20 -40.74
CA VAL A 45 -82.86 -53.81 -39.84
C VAL A 45 -83.40 -55.07 -40.50
N GLN A 46 -83.19 -56.23 -39.89
CA GLN A 46 -83.69 -57.52 -40.35
C GLN A 46 -84.91 -57.92 -39.52
N VAL A 47 -86.06 -58.09 -40.17
CA VAL A 47 -87.30 -58.56 -39.56
C VAL A 47 -87.51 -60.01 -39.96
N THR A 48 -87.61 -60.91 -38.98
CA THR A 48 -87.84 -62.35 -39.19
C THR A 48 -89.07 -62.82 -38.42
N GLY A 49 -89.78 -63.84 -38.89
CA GLY A 49 -91.00 -64.32 -38.22
C GLY A 49 -91.51 -65.68 -38.73
N PRO A 50 -92.72 -66.09 -38.32
CA PRO A 50 -93.31 -67.38 -38.67
C PRO A 50 -93.36 -67.62 -40.19
N GLY A 51 -93.33 -68.90 -40.60
CA GLY A 51 -93.39 -69.28 -42.01
C GLY A 51 -92.11 -68.96 -42.82
N ASN A 52 -90.95 -68.87 -42.15
CA ASN A 52 -89.67 -68.45 -42.75
C ASN A 52 -89.67 -67.02 -43.30
N PHE A 53 -90.54 -66.14 -42.80
CA PHE A 53 -90.55 -64.74 -43.22
C PHE A 53 -89.24 -64.05 -42.83
N SER A 54 -88.64 -63.32 -43.79
CA SER A 54 -87.43 -62.53 -43.58
C SER A 54 -87.44 -61.32 -44.51
N ARG A 55 -87.23 -60.12 -43.95
CA ARG A 55 -87.14 -58.87 -44.72
C ARG A 55 -86.07 -57.95 -44.14
N THR A 56 -85.24 -57.37 -45.01
CA THR A 56 -84.27 -56.34 -44.60
C THR A 56 -84.77 -54.95 -45.00
N ILE A 57 -84.68 -54.01 -44.07
CA ILE A 57 -84.98 -52.59 -44.26
C ILE A 57 -83.65 -51.83 -44.17
N THR A 58 -83.28 -51.13 -45.24
CA THR A 58 -82.03 -50.36 -45.35
C THR A 58 -82.24 -48.85 -45.52
N THR A 59 -83.48 -48.39 -45.40
CA THR A 59 -83.87 -46.99 -45.58
C THR A 59 -84.48 -46.43 -44.31
N THR A 60 -84.23 -45.15 -44.04
CA THR A 60 -84.92 -44.37 -43.01
C THR A 60 -86.36 -44.08 -43.46
N GLY A 61 -87.30 -44.02 -42.52
CA GLY A 61 -88.73 -43.82 -42.76
C GLY A 61 -89.59 -45.04 -42.44
N GLU A 62 -90.86 -44.97 -42.79
CA GLU A 62 -91.85 -46.02 -42.49
C GLU A 62 -91.84 -47.10 -43.57
N THR A 63 -91.84 -48.37 -43.15
CA THR A 63 -92.05 -49.54 -44.00
C THR A 63 -93.20 -50.36 -43.44
N ASN A 64 -94.24 -50.58 -44.24
CA ASN A 64 -95.37 -51.42 -43.88
C ASN A 64 -95.19 -52.84 -44.45
N LEU A 65 -95.11 -53.83 -43.57
CA LEU A 65 -95.06 -55.25 -43.93
C LEU A 65 -96.47 -55.84 -43.77
N THR A 66 -97.08 -56.26 -44.87
CA THR A 66 -98.47 -56.76 -44.91
C THR A 66 -98.53 -58.26 -45.19
N ASN A 67 -99.69 -58.89 -44.98
CA ASN A 67 -99.94 -60.33 -45.18
C ASN A 67 -99.07 -61.25 -44.32
N LEU A 68 -98.86 -60.88 -43.05
CA LEU A 68 -98.04 -61.62 -42.11
C LEU A 68 -98.85 -62.68 -41.35
N ASP A 69 -98.25 -63.85 -41.11
CA ASP A 69 -98.83 -64.88 -40.25
C ASP A 69 -98.85 -64.42 -38.79
N PRO A 70 -99.92 -64.68 -38.01
CA PRO A 70 -99.94 -64.33 -36.60
C PRO A 70 -98.79 -65.01 -35.82
N GLY A 71 -98.08 -64.24 -34.98
CA GLY A 71 -96.98 -64.72 -34.16
C GLY A 71 -95.88 -63.69 -33.92
N ASN A 72 -94.75 -64.15 -33.38
CA ASN A 72 -93.64 -63.30 -32.94
C ASN A 72 -92.74 -62.93 -34.13
N TYR A 73 -92.61 -61.64 -34.42
CA TYR A 73 -91.63 -61.11 -35.37
C TYR A 73 -90.45 -60.51 -34.63
N THR A 74 -89.23 -61.01 -34.90
CA THR A 74 -87.99 -60.51 -34.33
C THR A 74 -87.38 -59.47 -35.24
N ILE A 75 -87.15 -58.27 -34.70
CA ILE A 75 -86.51 -57.13 -35.34
C ILE A 75 -85.08 -57.06 -34.83
N ALA A 76 -84.16 -57.60 -35.62
CA ALA A 76 -82.73 -57.54 -35.36
C ALA A 76 -82.13 -56.31 -36.04
N VAL A 77 -81.33 -55.53 -35.32
CA VAL A 77 -80.72 -54.29 -35.82
C VAL A 77 -79.20 -54.49 -35.87
N THR A 78 -78.58 -54.21 -37.01
CA THR A 78 -77.13 -54.30 -37.16
C THR A 78 -76.49 -52.97 -36.80
N ARG A 79 -75.52 -52.98 -35.88
CA ARG A 79 -74.66 -51.83 -35.56
C ARG A 79 -73.97 -51.28 -36.82
N ARG A 80 -73.96 -49.96 -36.98
CA ARG A 80 -73.34 -49.28 -38.14
C ARG A 80 -72.20 -48.39 -37.69
N LEU A 81 -71.02 -48.56 -38.28
CA LEU A 81 -69.90 -47.63 -38.12
C LEU A 81 -69.88 -46.66 -39.30
N VAL A 82 -70.11 -45.38 -39.04
CA VAL A 82 -70.22 -44.35 -40.08
C VAL A 82 -69.37 -43.16 -39.68
N ASN A 83 -68.45 -42.76 -40.58
CA ASN A 83 -67.42 -41.77 -40.30
C ASN A 83 -66.80 -42.03 -38.92
N GLY A 84 -66.42 -43.27 -38.63
CA GLY A 84 -65.77 -43.72 -37.39
C GLY A 84 -66.57 -43.52 -36.08
N ILE A 85 -67.87 -43.31 -36.16
CA ILE A 85 -68.80 -43.30 -35.02
C ILE A 85 -69.75 -44.49 -35.17
N GLY A 86 -69.90 -45.26 -34.10
CA GLY A 86 -70.77 -46.41 -34.00
C GLY A 86 -72.19 -46.00 -33.64
N TYR A 87 -73.16 -46.52 -34.39
CA TYR A 87 -74.59 -46.30 -34.20
C TYR A 87 -75.30 -47.63 -33.99
N GLU A 88 -76.13 -47.70 -32.97
CA GLU A 88 -76.96 -48.86 -32.66
C GLU A 88 -78.43 -48.45 -32.61
N GLY A 89 -79.32 -49.36 -33.01
CA GLY A 89 -80.76 -49.13 -32.94
C GLY A 89 -81.46 -50.14 -32.04
N ASN A 90 -82.59 -49.74 -31.48
CA ASN A 90 -83.39 -50.57 -30.59
C ASN A 90 -84.19 -51.63 -31.38
N GLY A 91 -83.66 -52.86 -31.42
CA GLY A 91 -84.40 -54.04 -31.86
C GLY A 91 -85.52 -54.42 -30.88
N ALA A 92 -86.41 -55.33 -31.30
CA ALA A 92 -87.51 -55.82 -30.47
C ALA A 92 -88.08 -57.14 -31.01
N THR A 93 -88.87 -57.84 -30.19
CA THR A 93 -89.79 -58.89 -30.66
C THR A 93 -91.21 -58.36 -30.57
N VAL A 94 -91.94 -58.35 -31.67
CA VAL A 94 -93.28 -57.78 -31.77
C VAL A 94 -94.28 -58.88 -32.14
N GLN A 95 -95.38 -58.94 -31.39
CA GLN A 95 -96.48 -59.86 -31.68
C GLN A 95 -97.37 -59.29 -32.78
N VAL A 96 -97.56 -60.03 -33.86
CA VAL A 96 -98.55 -59.71 -34.89
C VAL A 96 -99.77 -60.60 -34.66
N GLN A 97 -100.95 -59.98 -34.51
CA GLN A 97 -102.23 -60.67 -34.35
C GLN A 97 -103.04 -60.60 -35.64
N ALA A 98 -103.91 -61.59 -35.86
CA ALA A 98 -104.74 -61.63 -37.06
C ALA A 98 -105.70 -60.42 -37.11
N GLY A 99 -105.74 -59.71 -38.24
CA GLY A 99 -106.57 -58.52 -38.44
C GLY A 99 -106.05 -57.21 -37.81
N ALA A 100 -104.92 -57.23 -37.09
CA ALA A 100 -104.34 -56.05 -36.44
C ALA A 100 -103.02 -55.60 -37.09
N THR A 101 -102.68 -54.32 -36.94
CA THR A 101 -101.37 -53.76 -37.28
C THR A 101 -100.57 -53.52 -36.01
N ALA A 102 -99.48 -54.26 -35.82
CA ALA A 102 -98.50 -53.97 -34.79
C ALA A 102 -97.51 -52.92 -35.30
N SER A 103 -96.88 -52.16 -34.40
CA SER A 103 -95.91 -51.13 -34.77
C SER A 103 -94.66 -51.17 -33.87
N HIS A 104 -93.50 -50.85 -34.45
CA HIS A 104 -92.26 -50.63 -33.71
C HIS A 104 -91.40 -49.56 -34.38
N THR A 105 -90.76 -48.73 -33.58
CA THR A 105 -89.85 -47.69 -34.06
C THR A 105 -88.42 -48.05 -33.69
N VAL A 106 -87.57 -48.18 -34.72
CA VAL A 106 -86.13 -48.36 -34.58
C VAL A 106 -85.46 -47.00 -34.67
N ASN A 107 -84.88 -46.54 -33.57
CA ASN A 107 -84.10 -45.31 -33.47
C ASN A 107 -82.63 -45.67 -33.37
N TYR A 108 -81.85 -45.37 -34.42
CA TYR A 108 -80.40 -45.40 -34.33
C TYR A 108 -79.91 -44.22 -33.50
N GLN A 109 -79.08 -44.50 -32.50
CA GLN A 109 -78.38 -43.50 -31.71
C GLN A 109 -76.89 -43.77 -31.77
N ALA A 110 -76.09 -42.71 -31.71
CA ALA A 110 -74.65 -42.88 -31.55
C ALA A 110 -74.38 -43.54 -30.20
N VAL A 111 -73.55 -44.56 -30.20
CA VAL A 111 -73.12 -45.27 -28.98
C VAL A 111 -71.62 -45.12 -28.73
N THR A 112 -70.89 -44.52 -29.67
CA THR A 112 -69.47 -44.15 -29.54
C THR A 112 -69.22 -42.74 -30.06
N GLY A 113 -68.01 -42.22 -29.89
CA GLY A 113 -67.50 -40.97 -30.43
C GLY A 113 -66.08 -41.17 -30.97
N LYS A 114 -65.32 -40.08 -31.07
CA LYS A 114 -63.91 -40.10 -31.50
C LYS A 114 -63.00 -39.27 -30.61
N ILE A 115 -61.71 -39.57 -30.67
CA ILE A 115 -60.65 -38.72 -30.10
C ILE A 115 -59.66 -38.35 -31.20
N THR A 116 -59.47 -37.06 -31.45
CA THR A 116 -58.42 -36.53 -32.33
C THR A 116 -57.23 -36.08 -31.48
N VAL A 117 -56.04 -36.63 -31.75
CA VAL A 117 -54.78 -36.24 -31.10
C VAL A 117 -53.94 -35.45 -32.10
N THR A 118 -53.61 -34.20 -31.76
CA THR A 118 -52.67 -33.38 -32.53
C THR A 118 -51.34 -33.28 -31.78
N ILE A 119 -50.23 -33.45 -32.51
CA ILE A 119 -48.86 -33.46 -31.98
C ILE A 119 -48.05 -32.40 -32.72
N SER A 120 -47.38 -31.54 -31.96
CA SER A 120 -46.49 -30.50 -32.52
C SER A 120 -45.33 -30.17 -31.57
N GLY A 121 -44.29 -29.50 -32.07
CA GLY A 121 -43.16 -28.99 -31.27
C GLY A 121 -42.05 -29.99 -30.93
N LEU A 122 -42.12 -31.23 -31.43
CA LEU A 122 -41.01 -32.20 -31.38
C LEU A 122 -40.07 -32.02 -32.58
N PRO A 123 -38.75 -32.18 -32.40
CA PRO A 123 -37.78 -32.22 -33.50
C PRO A 123 -37.98 -33.45 -34.41
N SER A 124 -37.43 -33.39 -35.62
CA SER A 124 -37.55 -34.47 -36.60
C SER A 124 -36.94 -35.77 -36.07
N GLY A 125 -37.67 -36.88 -36.25
CA GLY A 125 -37.25 -38.21 -35.80
C GLY A 125 -37.53 -38.53 -34.33
N LEU A 126 -37.94 -37.56 -33.50
CA LEU A 126 -38.33 -37.82 -32.11
C LEU A 126 -39.81 -38.20 -32.02
N GLN A 127 -40.08 -39.43 -31.57
CA GLN A 127 -41.42 -39.97 -31.43
C GLN A 127 -42.10 -39.54 -30.12
N ALA A 128 -43.36 -39.07 -30.19
CA ALA A 128 -44.13 -38.62 -29.02
C ALA A 128 -44.62 -39.77 -28.12
N GLY A 129 -44.93 -40.92 -28.72
CA GLY A 129 -45.48 -42.14 -28.13
C GLY A 129 -46.52 -41.90 -27.06
N ILE A 130 -47.60 -41.22 -27.44
CA ILE A 130 -48.73 -40.90 -26.57
C ILE A 130 -49.66 -42.12 -26.47
N ASN A 131 -50.16 -42.42 -25.27
CA ASN A 131 -51.25 -43.37 -25.07
C ASN A 131 -52.49 -42.66 -24.52
N ILE A 132 -53.66 -43.11 -24.95
CA ILE A 132 -54.93 -42.72 -24.35
C ILE A 132 -55.36 -43.88 -23.45
N LYS A 133 -55.49 -43.62 -22.15
CA LYS A 133 -55.80 -44.62 -21.13
C LYS A 133 -57.29 -44.64 -20.82
N ARG A 134 -57.85 -45.85 -20.69
CA ARG A 134 -59.18 -46.06 -20.10
C ARG A 134 -59.12 -45.85 -18.59
N SER A 135 -60.28 -45.79 -17.95
CA SER A 135 -60.42 -45.68 -16.48
C SER A 135 -59.81 -46.85 -15.72
N ASP A 136 -59.66 -48.02 -16.34
CA ASP A 136 -59.00 -49.21 -15.78
C ASP A 136 -57.47 -49.20 -15.95
N GLY A 137 -56.89 -48.14 -16.56
CA GLY A 137 -55.46 -48.00 -16.81
C GLY A 137 -54.95 -48.71 -18.08
N THR A 138 -55.80 -49.40 -18.83
CA THR A 138 -55.41 -50.02 -20.10
C THR A 138 -55.35 -49.01 -21.25
N ASN A 139 -54.54 -49.28 -22.28
CA ASN A 139 -54.46 -48.42 -23.46
C ASN A 139 -55.69 -48.61 -24.36
N LEU A 140 -56.32 -47.50 -24.74
CA LEU A 140 -57.34 -47.45 -25.79
C LEU A 140 -56.73 -47.76 -27.17
N ASN A 141 -55.58 -47.16 -27.46
CA ASN A 141 -54.78 -47.40 -28.66
C ASN A 141 -53.91 -48.67 -28.53
N SER A 142 -53.74 -49.42 -29.62
CA SER A 142 -52.93 -50.65 -29.65
C SER A 142 -51.42 -50.39 -29.73
N THR A 143 -51.02 -49.27 -30.33
CA THR A 143 -49.62 -48.81 -30.43
C THR A 143 -49.52 -47.34 -30.03
N PRO A 144 -48.40 -46.89 -29.43
CA PRO A 144 -48.21 -45.49 -29.07
C PRO A 144 -48.38 -44.54 -30.27
N ILE A 145 -49.05 -43.41 -30.03
CA ILE A 145 -49.38 -42.41 -31.05
C ILE A 145 -48.18 -41.48 -31.24
N ASN A 146 -47.64 -41.44 -32.47
CA ASN A 146 -46.42 -40.70 -32.81
C ASN A 146 -46.64 -39.57 -33.84
N ALA A 147 -47.84 -39.47 -34.41
CA ALA A 147 -48.24 -38.45 -35.37
C ALA A 147 -49.72 -38.10 -35.16
N ASN A 148 -50.18 -37.02 -35.81
CA ASN A 148 -51.60 -36.63 -35.77
C ASN A 148 -52.48 -37.82 -36.14
N THR A 149 -53.36 -38.23 -35.22
CA THR A 149 -54.13 -39.47 -35.33
C THR A 149 -55.53 -39.26 -34.77
N THR A 150 -56.51 -39.93 -35.38
CA THR A 150 -57.88 -39.98 -34.87
C THR A 150 -58.20 -41.41 -34.44
N LEU A 151 -58.55 -41.59 -33.17
CA LEU A 151 -59.10 -42.85 -32.65
C LEU A 151 -60.60 -42.87 -32.88
N GLU A 152 -61.06 -43.88 -33.59
CA GLU A 152 -62.45 -44.07 -33.98
C GLU A 152 -63.15 -45.11 -33.11
N ASP A 153 -64.47 -45.09 -33.12
CA ASP A 153 -65.33 -46.02 -32.40
C ASP A 153 -65.09 -46.09 -30.89
N VAL A 154 -64.88 -44.93 -30.27
CA VAL A 154 -64.50 -44.82 -28.85
C VAL A 154 -65.75 -44.72 -27.96
N PRO A 155 -65.96 -45.62 -26.98
CA PRO A 155 -67.08 -45.52 -26.05
C PRO A 155 -67.12 -44.18 -25.29
N PRO A 156 -68.31 -43.64 -24.97
CA PRO A 156 -68.44 -42.46 -24.15
C PRO A 156 -67.81 -42.67 -22.77
N GLY A 157 -67.09 -41.67 -22.27
CA GLY A 157 -66.39 -41.76 -20.99
C GLY A 157 -65.21 -40.80 -20.87
N ASN A 158 -64.55 -40.84 -19.71
CA ASN A 158 -63.33 -40.08 -19.43
C ASN A 158 -62.10 -40.95 -19.69
N TYR A 159 -61.15 -40.40 -20.43
CA TYR A 159 -59.88 -41.03 -20.76
C TYR A 159 -58.72 -40.16 -20.29
N THR A 160 -57.65 -40.75 -19.80
CA THR A 160 -56.45 -40.03 -19.36
C THR A 160 -55.41 -40.04 -20.46
N VAL A 161 -54.79 -38.91 -20.74
CA VAL A 161 -53.73 -38.77 -21.74
C VAL A 161 -52.39 -39.06 -21.06
N GLU A 162 -51.67 -40.09 -21.52
CA GLU A 162 -50.28 -40.38 -21.14
C GLU A 162 -49.37 -39.90 -22.27
N ALA A 163 -48.74 -38.74 -22.09
CA ALA A 163 -47.86 -38.08 -23.06
C ALA A 163 -46.50 -37.79 -22.41
N PRO A 164 -45.62 -38.80 -22.29
CA PRO A 164 -44.40 -38.68 -21.49
C PRO A 164 -43.41 -37.66 -22.08
N PRO A 165 -42.58 -37.00 -21.24
CA PRO A 165 -41.48 -36.17 -21.73
C PRO A 165 -40.57 -36.95 -22.69
N ARG A 166 -40.04 -36.27 -23.70
CA ARG A 166 -39.19 -36.88 -24.74
C ARG A 166 -37.83 -36.22 -24.77
N THR A 167 -36.78 -37.03 -24.81
CA THR A 167 -35.39 -36.53 -24.82
C THR A 167 -34.68 -36.97 -26.10
N GLN A 168 -34.01 -36.04 -26.76
CA GLN A 168 -33.09 -36.30 -27.88
C GLN A 168 -31.87 -35.40 -27.75
N ASN A 169 -30.67 -35.96 -27.91
CA ASN A 169 -29.40 -35.22 -27.82
C ASN A 169 -29.28 -34.32 -26.56
N GLY A 170 -29.77 -34.82 -25.40
CA GLY A 170 -29.75 -34.08 -24.12
C GLY A 170 -30.84 -33.01 -23.94
N SER A 171 -31.66 -32.74 -24.95
CA SER A 171 -32.80 -31.82 -24.88
C SER A 171 -34.10 -32.55 -24.53
N THR A 172 -34.78 -32.14 -23.44
CA THR A 172 -36.08 -32.71 -23.04
C THR A 172 -37.22 -31.78 -23.45
N TYR A 173 -38.24 -32.36 -24.07
CA TYR A 173 -39.46 -31.72 -24.50
C TYR A 173 -40.63 -32.29 -23.70
N ALA A 174 -41.50 -31.42 -23.20
CA ALA A 174 -42.68 -31.81 -22.41
C ALA A 174 -43.94 -31.11 -22.92
N THR A 175 -45.10 -31.71 -22.64
CA THR A 175 -46.41 -31.14 -23.01
C THR A 175 -47.34 -31.08 -21.81
N ALA A 176 -48.14 -30.01 -21.73
CA ALA A 176 -49.16 -29.86 -20.70
C ALA A 176 -50.32 -30.87 -20.85
N ALA A 177 -50.43 -31.56 -21.99
CA ALA A 177 -51.43 -32.59 -22.20
C ALA A 177 -51.17 -33.86 -21.36
N ASN A 178 -49.96 -34.05 -20.86
CA ASN A 178 -49.62 -35.23 -20.05
C ASN A 178 -50.42 -35.25 -18.74
N GLY A 179 -51.13 -36.35 -18.47
CA GLY A 179 -52.00 -36.51 -17.32
C GLY A 179 -53.37 -35.83 -17.44
N SER A 180 -53.64 -35.11 -18.53
CA SER A 180 -54.94 -34.46 -18.74
C SER A 180 -56.06 -35.48 -18.98
N THR A 181 -57.29 -35.10 -18.65
CA THR A 181 -58.49 -35.92 -18.91
C THR A 181 -59.20 -35.41 -20.17
N VAL A 182 -59.54 -36.31 -21.08
CA VAL A 182 -60.35 -36.05 -22.28
C VAL A 182 -61.67 -36.82 -22.18
N THR A 183 -62.79 -36.11 -22.33
CA THR A 183 -64.14 -36.68 -22.23
C THR A 183 -64.71 -36.90 -23.62
N VAL A 184 -65.13 -38.12 -23.92
CA VAL A 184 -65.83 -38.48 -25.15
C VAL A 184 -67.33 -38.56 -24.89
N SER A 185 -68.11 -37.82 -25.66
CA SER A 185 -69.57 -37.95 -25.72
C SER A 185 -69.98 -38.81 -26.93
N ALA A 186 -71.13 -39.48 -26.82
CA ALA A 186 -71.70 -40.21 -27.95
C ALA A 186 -71.98 -39.26 -29.13
N GLY A 187 -71.52 -39.62 -30.32
CA GLY A 187 -71.63 -38.80 -31.53
C GLY A 187 -70.64 -37.63 -31.62
N GLY A 188 -69.83 -37.38 -30.58
CA GLY A 188 -68.90 -36.26 -30.50
C GLY A 188 -67.46 -36.60 -30.90
N THR A 189 -66.67 -35.55 -31.18
CA THR A 189 -65.22 -35.62 -31.35
C THR A 189 -64.56 -34.87 -30.20
N ALA A 190 -63.78 -35.55 -29.39
CA ALA A 190 -62.93 -34.95 -28.37
C ALA A 190 -61.54 -34.68 -28.93
N THR A 191 -60.86 -33.63 -28.47
CA THR A 191 -59.56 -33.21 -29.00
C THR A 191 -58.50 -33.18 -27.91
N VAL A 192 -57.34 -33.77 -28.19
CA VAL A 192 -56.12 -33.69 -27.38
C VAL A 192 -55.07 -32.92 -28.16
N ASN A 193 -54.63 -31.78 -27.64
CA ASN A 193 -53.57 -30.97 -28.23
C ASN A 193 -52.27 -31.16 -27.45
N ALA A 194 -51.39 -32.02 -27.95
CA ALA A 194 -50.09 -32.31 -27.37
C ALA A 194 -48.99 -31.48 -28.05
N THR A 195 -48.88 -30.22 -27.64
CA THR A 195 -47.78 -29.33 -28.03
C THR A 195 -46.59 -29.56 -27.09
N TYR A 196 -45.49 -30.08 -27.61
CA TYR A 196 -44.25 -30.29 -26.88
C TYR A 196 -43.37 -29.04 -26.96
N THR A 197 -42.90 -28.54 -25.82
CA THR A 197 -41.98 -27.41 -25.74
C THR A 197 -40.66 -27.86 -25.15
N LEU A 198 -39.54 -27.35 -25.69
CA LEU A 198 -38.22 -27.53 -25.10
C LEU A 198 -38.24 -26.99 -23.67
N ASN A 199 -37.66 -27.75 -22.73
CA ASN A 199 -37.42 -27.29 -21.37
C ASN A 199 -35.98 -26.74 -21.26
N PRO A 200 -35.75 -25.43 -21.46
CA PRO A 200 -34.41 -24.89 -21.48
C PRO A 200 -33.76 -24.90 -20.09
N GLY A 201 -32.43 -24.88 -20.06
CA GLY A 201 -31.68 -24.63 -18.83
C GLY A 201 -31.31 -23.15 -18.66
N SER A 202 -30.53 -22.86 -17.62
CA SER A 202 -29.98 -21.53 -17.34
C SER A 202 -28.52 -21.60 -16.89
N ALA A 203 -27.83 -20.47 -16.87
CA ALA A 203 -26.50 -20.37 -16.31
C ALA A 203 -26.35 -19.10 -15.47
N THR A 204 -25.47 -19.15 -14.48
CA THR A 204 -25.07 -17.97 -13.70
C THR A 204 -23.56 -17.81 -13.66
N ILE A 205 -23.08 -16.58 -13.78
CA ILE A 205 -21.67 -16.24 -13.59
C ILE A 205 -21.59 -15.19 -12.49
N THR A 206 -20.92 -15.53 -11.39
CA THR A 206 -20.69 -14.58 -10.28
C THR A 206 -19.38 -13.84 -10.54
N VAL A 207 -19.48 -12.52 -10.72
CA VAL A 207 -18.35 -11.61 -10.85
C VAL A 207 -17.94 -11.11 -9.46
N GLN A 208 -16.65 -11.17 -9.16
CA GLN A 208 -16.08 -10.70 -7.89
C GLN A 208 -14.66 -10.13 -8.07
N GLY A 209 -14.18 -9.35 -7.09
CA GLY A 209 -12.81 -8.84 -7.04
C GLY A 209 -12.60 -7.43 -7.60
N LEU A 210 -13.68 -6.73 -8.00
CA LEU A 210 -13.63 -5.31 -8.36
C LEU A 210 -13.70 -4.42 -7.11
N ASP A 211 -13.04 -3.26 -7.13
CA ASP A 211 -13.11 -2.27 -6.04
C ASP A 211 -14.45 -1.54 -5.95
N GLY A 212 -15.23 -1.58 -7.03
CA GLY A 212 -16.53 -0.94 -7.17
C GLY A 212 -16.98 -0.89 -8.63
N PRO A 213 -18.04 -0.11 -8.93
CA PRO A 213 -18.58 -0.03 -10.28
C PRO A 213 -17.58 0.53 -11.30
N LEU A 214 -17.51 -0.15 -12.45
CA LEU A 214 -16.74 0.24 -13.62
C LEU A 214 -17.45 1.37 -14.38
N PRO A 215 -16.70 2.31 -14.99
CA PRO A 215 -17.27 3.38 -15.82
C PRO A 215 -18.03 2.86 -17.05
N ASN A 216 -17.50 1.84 -17.72
CA ASN A 216 -18.13 1.22 -18.90
C ASN A 216 -18.48 -0.25 -18.64
N PRO A 217 -19.60 -0.76 -19.19
CA PRO A 217 -19.95 -2.17 -19.08
C PRO A 217 -18.94 -3.09 -19.77
N VAL A 218 -18.66 -4.23 -19.13
CA VAL A 218 -17.83 -5.32 -19.68
C VAL A 218 -18.73 -6.48 -20.09
N THR A 219 -18.39 -7.15 -21.19
CA THR A 219 -19.23 -8.22 -21.77
C THR A 219 -18.71 -9.60 -21.38
N ILE A 220 -19.60 -10.49 -20.99
CA ILE A 220 -19.37 -11.93 -20.86
C ILE A 220 -20.19 -12.63 -21.92
N THR A 221 -19.57 -13.52 -22.69
CA THR A 221 -20.24 -14.28 -23.74
C THR A 221 -20.18 -15.76 -23.46
N LEU A 222 -21.33 -16.43 -23.49
CA LEU A 222 -21.44 -17.89 -23.58
C LEU A 222 -21.45 -18.26 -25.06
N GLY A 223 -20.32 -18.74 -25.55
CA GLY A 223 -20.16 -19.24 -26.91
C GLY A 223 -20.25 -20.77 -26.99
N GLY A 224 -20.38 -21.32 -28.19
CA GLY A 224 -20.59 -22.75 -28.37
C GLY A 224 -22.00 -23.19 -27.98
N GLY A 225 -22.16 -24.48 -27.68
CA GLY A 225 -23.48 -25.11 -27.51
C GLY A 225 -24.26 -25.25 -28.81
N PRO A 226 -25.50 -25.78 -28.76
CA PRO A 226 -26.37 -25.91 -29.92
C PRO A 226 -27.10 -24.61 -30.32
N SER A 227 -26.87 -23.50 -29.60
CA SER A 227 -27.47 -22.19 -29.87
C SER A 227 -26.44 -21.15 -30.33
N SER A 228 -26.90 -20.03 -30.90
CA SER A 228 -26.06 -18.86 -31.14
C SER A 228 -25.43 -18.36 -29.83
N PRO A 229 -24.24 -17.71 -29.88
CA PRO A 229 -23.63 -17.12 -28.71
C PRO A 229 -24.57 -16.14 -28.00
N VAL A 230 -24.58 -16.16 -26.67
CA VAL A 230 -25.39 -15.26 -25.84
C VAL A 230 -24.47 -14.43 -24.99
N SER A 231 -24.65 -13.11 -25.00
CA SER A 231 -23.83 -12.16 -24.25
C SER A 231 -24.65 -11.41 -23.21
N GLN A 232 -24.02 -11.12 -22.08
CA GLN A 232 -24.54 -10.25 -21.04
C GLN A 232 -23.44 -9.27 -20.61
N THR A 233 -23.84 -8.13 -20.05
CA THR A 233 -22.88 -7.14 -19.54
C THR A 233 -22.98 -6.97 -18.02
N PHE A 234 -21.88 -6.51 -17.43
CA PHE A 234 -21.82 -6.15 -16.02
C PHE A 234 -20.95 -4.89 -15.85
N THR A 235 -21.19 -4.17 -14.75
CA THR A 235 -20.35 -3.03 -14.34
C THR A 235 -19.83 -3.20 -12.91
N ASP A 236 -20.31 -4.16 -12.13
CA ASP A 236 -19.92 -4.31 -10.72
C ASP A 236 -19.88 -5.80 -10.34
N ASN A 237 -19.38 -6.09 -9.14
CA ASN A 237 -19.47 -7.40 -8.54
C ASN A 237 -20.95 -7.82 -8.42
N GLY A 238 -21.25 -9.10 -8.66
CA GLY A 238 -22.61 -9.59 -8.64
C GLY A 238 -22.84 -10.80 -9.53
N THR A 239 -24.10 -11.23 -9.65
CA THR A 239 -24.46 -12.39 -10.45
C THR A 239 -25.04 -11.98 -11.80
N VAL A 240 -24.43 -12.47 -12.88
CA VAL A 240 -24.90 -12.33 -14.26
C VAL A 240 -25.64 -13.60 -14.64
N SER A 241 -26.90 -13.46 -15.09
CA SER A 241 -27.77 -14.60 -15.40
C SER A 241 -28.03 -14.75 -16.90
N PHE A 242 -27.98 -15.99 -17.38
CA PHE A 242 -28.31 -16.39 -18.74
C PHE A 242 -29.49 -17.36 -18.67
N SER A 243 -30.60 -17.01 -19.32
CA SER A 243 -31.84 -17.79 -19.34
C SER A 243 -32.11 -18.37 -20.71
N ASN A 244 -32.99 -19.39 -20.78
CA ASN A 244 -33.47 -19.99 -22.03
C ASN A 244 -32.33 -20.63 -22.87
N LEU A 245 -31.35 -21.22 -22.21
CA LEU A 245 -30.24 -21.90 -22.87
C LEU A 245 -30.66 -23.31 -23.31
N ALA A 246 -30.38 -23.65 -24.55
CA ALA A 246 -30.58 -25.00 -25.04
C ALA A 246 -29.59 -25.96 -24.34
N PRO A 247 -29.98 -27.20 -24.01
CA PRO A 247 -29.07 -28.13 -23.36
C PRO A 247 -27.81 -28.42 -24.18
N GLY A 248 -26.63 -28.29 -23.57
CA GLY A 248 -25.33 -28.43 -24.23
C GLY A 248 -24.17 -27.86 -23.44
N THR A 249 -22.97 -27.92 -24.02
CA THR A 249 -21.75 -27.36 -23.40
C THR A 249 -21.43 -26.00 -24.00
N TYR A 250 -21.31 -25.00 -23.14
CA TYR A 250 -20.99 -23.62 -23.49
C TYR A 250 -19.59 -23.26 -22.99
N THR A 251 -18.81 -22.54 -23.80
CA THR A 251 -17.53 -21.96 -23.42
C THR A 251 -17.74 -20.53 -22.94
N ILE A 252 -17.14 -20.18 -21.80
CA ILE A 252 -17.19 -18.82 -21.26
C ILE A 252 -16.08 -18.00 -21.90
N SER A 253 -16.44 -16.89 -22.54
CA SER A 253 -15.51 -15.87 -23.02
C SER A 253 -15.66 -14.62 -22.16
N ALA A 254 -14.58 -14.25 -21.47
CA ALA A 254 -14.45 -13.02 -20.68
C ALA A 254 -13.13 -12.33 -21.06
N THR A 255 -13.01 -11.05 -20.73
CA THR A 255 -11.80 -10.26 -21.00
C THR A 255 -11.24 -9.67 -19.71
N GLU A 256 -9.93 -9.45 -19.70
CA GLU A 256 -9.29 -8.54 -18.78
C GLU A 256 -9.90 -7.14 -18.85
N ILE A 257 -9.75 -6.39 -17.78
CA ILE A 257 -10.22 -5.01 -17.70
C ILE A 257 -8.99 -4.11 -17.70
N THR A 258 -8.79 -3.40 -18.79
CA THR A 258 -7.71 -2.43 -18.92
C THR A 258 -8.27 -1.07 -19.32
N ASN A 259 -7.78 0.01 -18.71
CA ASN A 259 -8.18 1.39 -19.02
C ASN A 259 -9.69 1.69 -18.83
N ASN A 260 -10.41 0.90 -18.05
CA ASN A 260 -11.83 1.12 -17.74
C ASN A 260 -11.99 1.65 -16.31
N GLY A 261 -11.42 2.83 -16.06
CA GLY A 261 -11.36 3.45 -14.73
C GLY A 261 -9.92 3.60 -14.19
N PRO A 262 -9.77 3.82 -12.87
CA PRO A 262 -8.46 4.05 -12.27
C PRO A 262 -7.60 2.78 -12.16
N GLN A 263 -8.23 1.61 -12.15
CA GLN A 263 -7.60 0.32 -11.82
C GLN A 263 -7.79 -0.69 -12.97
N ASP A 264 -6.70 -1.35 -13.37
CA ASP A 264 -6.72 -2.50 -14.26
C ASP A 264 -6.90 -3.81 -13.47
N TYR A 265 -7.47 -4.83 -14.11
CA TYR A 265 -7.71 -6.14 -13.52
C TYR A 265 -7.43 -7.28 -14.52
N ALA A 266 -6.73 -8.30 -14.04
CA ALA A 266 -6.67 -9.61 -14.70
C ALA A 266 -7.85 -10.46 -14.22
N PHE A 267 -8.20 -11.51 -14.96
CA PHE A 267 -9.30 -12.39 -14.58
C PHE A 267 -8.87 -13.85 -14.52
N ALA A 268 -9.56 -14.60 -13.67
CA ALA A 268 -9.51 -16.05 -13.63
C ALA A 268 -10.93 -16.60 -13.56
N LEU A 269 -11.19 -17.67 -14.32
CA LEU A 269 -12.47 -18.37 -14.32
C LEU A 269 -12.37 -19.65 -13.48
N SER A 270 -13.36 -19.91 -12.62
CA SER A 270 -13.44 -21.18 -11.89
C SER A 270 -13.73 -22.38 -12.80
N LYS A 271 -14.37 -22.12 -13.96
CA LYS A 271 -14.63 -23.07 -15.04
C LYS A 271 -14.53 -22.34 -16.37
N THR A 272 -13.91 -22.95 -17.37
CA THR A 272 -13.87 -22.41 -18.74
C THR A 272 -15.10 -22.80 -19.56
N THR A 273 -15.82 -23.84 -19.13
CA THR A 273 -17.06 -24.32 -19.77
C THR A 273 -18.16 -24.60 -18.75
N LEU A 274 -19.41 -24.45 -19.18
CA LEU A 274 -20.62 -24.82 -18.44
C LEU A 274 -21.37 -25.92 -19.20
N THR A 275 -21.92 -26.89 -18.49
CA THR A 275 -22.74 -27.96 -19.10
C THR A 275 -24.19 -27.78 -18.65
N ILE A 276 -25.02 -27.33 -19.57
CA ILE A 276 -26.42 -27.01 -19.31
C ILE A 276 -27.28 -28.21 -19.66
N ALA A 277 -27.96 -28.78 -18.67
CA ALA A 277 -28.98 -29.80 -18.88
C ALA A 277 -30.38 -29.18 -18.95
N SER A 278 -31.33 -29.93 -19.53
CA SER A 278 -32.72 -29.50 -19.66
C SER A 278 -33.36 -29.21 -18.30
N GLY A 279 -33.87 -27.99 -18.10
CA GLY A 279 -34.46 -27.53 -16.85
C GLY A 279 -33.48 -27.33 -15.68
N ALA A 280 -32.17 -27.49 -15.91
CA ALA A 280 -31.13 -27.36 -14.88
C ALA A 280 -30.34 -26.05 -15.03
N SER A 281 -29.57 -25.71 -14.00
CA SER A 281 -28.65 -24.57 -14.01
C SER A 281 -27.22 -25.01 -13.67
N ASP A 282 -26.23 -24.40 -14.33
CA ASP A 282 -24.81 -24.52 -13.99
C ASP A 282 -24.20 -23.13 -13.73
N SER A 283 -23.09 -23.08 -12.99
CA SER A 283 -22.47 -21.82 -12.58
C SER A 283 -20.95 -21.82 -12.60
N ALA A 284 -20.39 -20.62 -12.77
CA ALA A 284 -18.97 -20.32 -12.67
C ALA A 284 -18.72 -19.00 -11.93
N ILE A 285 -17.51 -18.81 -11.44
CA ILE A 285 -17.03 -17.57 -10.83
C ILE A 285 -16.02 -16.94 -11.78
N LEU A 286 -16.20 -15.64 -12.06
CA LEU A 286 -15.25 -14.78 -12.75
C LEU A 286 -14.59 -13.88 -11.70
N ASN A 287 -13.35 -14.23 -11.33
CA ASN A 287 -12.60 -13.54 -10.30
C ASN A 287 -11.62 -12.55 -10.93
N TYR A 288 -11.82 -11.26 -10.67
CA TYR A 288 -10.89 -10.21 -11.04
C TYR A 288 -9.84 -9.99 -9.95
N SER A 289 -8.60 -9.74 -10.34
CA SER A 289 -7.49 -9.46 -9.42
C SER A 289 -6.64 -8.31 -9.94
N LYS A 290 -6.21 -7.43 -9.02
CA LYS A 290 -5.36 -6.29 -9.34
C LYS A 290 -3.92 -6.72 -9.64
N PRO A 291 -3.21 -6.01 -10.54
CA PRO A 291 -1.78 -6.16 -10.68
C PRO A 291 -1.09 -5.86 -9.34
N THR A 292 -0.25 -6.77 -8.87
CA THR A 292 0.41 -6.67 -7.55
C THR A 292 1.90 -6.93 -7.67
N ILE A 293 2.71 -6.06 -7.08
CA ILE A 293 4.17 -6.22 -6.97
C ILE A 293 4.50 -6.59 -5.53
N THR A 294 5.23 -7.67 -5.34
CA THR A 294 5.88 -7.98 -4.07
C THR A 294 7.32 -7.52 -4.12
N VAL A 295 7.71 -6.62 -3.22
CA VAL A 295 9.06 -6.08 -3.11
C VAL A 295 9.79 -6.79 -1.99
N ASN A 296 10.96 -7.34 -2.28
CA ASN A 296 11.88 -7.90 -1.30
C ASN A 296 13.10 -6.98 -1.18
N VAL A 297 13.46 -6.56 0.02
CA VAL A 297 14.56 -5.64 0.27
C VAL A 297 15.75 -6.37 0.87
N THR A 298 16.94 -6.18 0.29
CA THR A 298 18.21 -6.72 0.79
C THR A 298 19.20 -5.60 1.07
N GLY A 299 20.20 -5.81 1.94
CA GLY A 299 21.23 -4.82 2.26
C GLY A 299 21.45 -4.69 3.77
N PRO A 300 20.55 -4.02 4.53
CA PRO A 300 20.58 -4.02 5.97
C PRO A 300 20.47 -5.44 6.55
N ALA A 301 21.11 -5.72 7.70
CA ALA A 301 20.96 -6.99 8.40
C ALA A 301 19.48 -7.27 8.72
N ALA A 302 19.00 -8.51 8.55
CA ALA A 302 17.58 -8.85 8.71
C ALA A 302 17.01 -8.53 10.11
N SER A 303 17.85 -8.56 11.14
CA SER A 303 17.47 -8.23 12.53
C SER A 303 17.47 -6.73 12.83
N ALA A 304 17.93 -5.88 11.92
CA ALA A 304 18.04 -4.46 12.17
C ALA A 304 16.65 -3.78 12.08
N ASP A 305 16.35 -2.94 13.06
CA ASP A 305 15.19 -2.05 13.02
C ASP A 305 15.43 -0.95 11.98
N ALA A 306 14.61 -0.94 10.92
CA ALA A 306 14.78 -0.06 9.78
C ALA A 306 13.44 0.58 9.38
N ASN A 307 13.51 1.83 8.95
CA ASN A 307 12.43 2.50 8.23
C ASN A 307 12.82 2.58 6.76
N ILE A 308 12.21 1.72 5.93
CA ILE A 308 12.50 1.58 4.51
C ILE A 308 11.34 2.19 3.72
N VAL A 309 11.62 3.20 2.90
CA VAL A 309 10.64 3.81 1.99
C VAL A 309 10.93 3.33 0.58
N VAL A 310 9.99 2.57 0.02
CA VAL A 310 10.01 2.06 -1.35
C VAL A 310 9.15 2.96 -2.24
N THR A 311 9.72 3.41 -3.35
CA THR A 311 9.06 4.25 -4.36
C THR A 311 8.99 3.51 -5.69
N PHE A 312 7.97 3.85 -6.48
CA PHE A 312 7.67 3.20 -7.75
C PHE A 312 7.55 4.28 -8.84
N SER A 313 8.15 4.01 -9.99
CA SER A 313 8.03 4.83 -11.21
C SER A 313 7.52 3.94 -12.33
N GLY A 314 6.43 4.32 -13.00
CA GLY A 314 5.81 3.50 -14.03
C GLY A 314 4.44 4.05 -14.47
N PRO A 315 3.59 3.22 -15.11
CA PRO A 315 2.29 3.66 -15.56
C PRO A 315 1.34 3.91 -14.38
N GLY A 316 0.87 5.15 -14.27
CA GLY A 316 -0.01 5.59 -13.18
C GLY A 316 0.73 5.87 -11.86
N SER A 317 0.08 6.63 -10.99
CA SER A 317 0.66 7.04 -9.70
C SER A 317 0.51 5.92 -8.66
N VAL A 318 1.63 5.55 -8.04
CA VAL A 318 1.67 4.59 -6.92
C VAL A 318 2.27 5.33 -5.72
N GLY A 319 1.58 5.28 -4.57
CA GLY A 319 2.12 5.84 -3.33
C GLY A 319 3.33 5.04 -2.82
N PRO A 320 4.23 5.65 -2.03
CA PRO A 320 5.34 4.92 -1.44
C PRO A 320 4.85 3.84 -0.47
N VAL A 321 5.59 2.74 -0.38
CA VAL A 321 5.39 1.69 0.63
C VAL A 321 6.45 1.86 1.70
N THR A 322 6.03 1.92 2.96
CA THR A 322 6.97 1.98 4.09
C THR A 322 7.02 0.64 4.80
N LEU A 323 8.20 0.07 4.95
CA LEU A 323 8.47 -1.10 5.79
C LEU A 323 9.16 -0.59 7.07
N THR A 324 8.67 -1.03 8.23
CA THR A 324 9.20 -0.62 9.53
C THR A 324 9.66 -1.83 10.34
N GLY A 325 10.46 -1.61 11.38
CA GLY A 325 10.94 -2.72 12.20
C GLY A 325 11.88 -3.62 11.42
N THR A 326 11.66 -4.93 11.53
CA THR A 326 12.45 -5.96 10.85
C THR A 326 11.87 -6.38 9.51
N ASP A 327 10.78 -5.76 9.04
CA ASP A 327 10.10 -6.16 7.81
C ASP A 327 10.96 -5.84 6.58
N ARG A 328 11.09 -6.82 5.67
CA ARG A 328 11.87 -6.72 4.43
C ARG A 328 11.11 -7.12 3.18
N THR A 329 9.84 -7.46 3.33
CA THR A 329 8.97 -7.80 2.22
C THR A 329 7.66 -7.05 2.38
N GLY A 330 7.20 -6.43 1.30
CA GLY A 330 5.90 -5.78 1.23
C GLY A 330 5.26 -5.96 -0.14
N SER A 331 3.94 -6.01 -0.18
CA SER A 331 3.19 -6.10 -1.43
C SER A 331 2.38 -4.84 -1.66
N VAL A 332 2.33 -4.38 -2.91
CA VAL A 332 1.54 -3.22 -3.33
C VAL A 332 0.76 -3.55 -4.59
N SER A 333 -0.52 -3.20 -4.59
CA SER A 333 -1.30 -3.19 -5.84
C SER A 333 -0.99 -1.93 -6.60
N VAL A 334 -0.69 -2.08 -7.89
CA VAL A 334 -0.44 -0.95 -8.79
C VAL A 334 -1.67 -0.70 -9.66
N PRO A 335 -1.90 0.53 -10.14
CA PRO A 335 -3.13 0.86 -10.84
C PRO A 335 -3.20 0.25 -12.25
N ARG A 336 -2.05 0.02 -12.89
CA ARG A 336 -1.98 -0.37 -14.32
C ARG A 336 -1.08 -1.58 -14.55
N PHE A 337 -1.34 -2.31 -15.63
CA PHE A 337 -0.35 -3.24 -16.16
C PHE A 337 0.80 -2.49 -16.86
N GLY A 338 2.01 -3.05 -16.83
CA GLY A 338 3.19 -2.46 -17.44
C GLY A 338 4.48 -2.70 -16.64
N SER A 339 5.51 -1.93 -16.97
CA SER A 339 6.81 -1.97 -16.31
C SER A 339 6.91 -0.88 -15.24
N TYR A 340 7.36 -1.26 -14.04
CA TYR A 340 7.63 -0.36 -12.94
C TYR A 340 9.08 -0.48 -12.51
N ASP A 341 9.77 0.66 -12.38
CA ASP A 341 11.06 0.78 -11.71
C ASP A 341 10.83 1.05 -10.23
N ILE A 342 11.63 0.40 -9.40
CA ILE A 342 11.45 0.30 -7.96
C ILE A 342 12.76 0.71 -7.31
N SER A 343 12.68 1.76 -6.51
CA SER A 343 13.79 2.28 -5.72
C SER A 343 13.39 2.30 -4.26
N ALA A 344 14.38 2.30 -3.38
CA ALA A 344 14.16 2.42 -1.96
C ALA A 344 15.28 3.20 -1.26
N THR A 345 14.93 3.81 -0.14
CA THR A 345 15.86 4.37 0.85
C THR A 345 15.55 3.77 2.20
N ALA A 346 16.54 3.66 3.07
CA ALA A 346 16.32 3.17 4.42
C ALA A 346 17.14 3.94 5.45
N LEU A 347 16.53 4.21 6.60
CA LEU A 347 17.21 4.59 7.82
C LEU A 347 17.20 3.39 8.76
N VAL A 348 18.37 2.90 9.13
CA VAL A 348 18.54 1.81 10.09
C VAL A 348 18.90 2.43 11.43
N ASN A 349 18.06 2.16 12.44
CA ASN A 349 18.20 2.74 13.76
C ASN A 349 19.32 2.05 14.53
N GLY A 350 20.36 2.80 14.93
CA GLY A 350 21.43 2.29 15.79
C GLY A 350 21.17 2.46 17.29
N VAL A 351 22.22 2.53 18.11
CA VAL A 351 22.17 2.88 19.54
C VAL A 351 22.57 4.34 19.75
N ASP A 352 23.64 4.77 19.09
CA ASP A 352 24.26 6.09 19.22
C ASP A 352 24.07 6.92 17.94
N VAL A 353 24.18 6.25 16.78
CA VAL A 353 24.10 6.85 15.44
C VAL A 353 23.26 5.97 14.51
N ASP A 354 22.60 6.60 13.55
CA ASP A 354 21.83 5.86 12.54
C ASP A 354 22.67 5.58 11.29
N SER A 355 22.28 4.54 10.54
CA SER A 355 22.87 4.22 9.24
C SER A 355 21.87 4.49 8.13
N PHE A 356 22.31 5.11 7.03
CA PHE A 356 21.46 5.38 5.90
C PHE A 356 21.82 4.44 4.74
N TYR A 357 20.81 3.95 4.04
CA TYR A 357 20.95 3.11 2.87
C TYR A 357 20.09 3.63 1.72
N PHE A 358 20.47 3.31 0.50
CA PHE A 358 19.74 3.70 -0.70
C PHE A 358 19.95 2.70 -1.83
N THR A 359 19.08 2.77 -2.83
CA THR A 359 19.18 1.93 -4.03
C THR A 359 20.10 2.60 -5.04
N GLU A 360 21.21 1.94 -5.39
CA GLU A 360 22.10 2.39 -6.46
C GLU A 360 21.52 2.07 -7.85
N ASN A 361 20.97 0.87 -7.99
CA ASN A 361 20.39 0.37 -9.23
C ASN A 361 18.93 -0.02 -8.98
N PRO A 362 17.95 0.73 -9.53
CA PRO A 362 16.54 0.38 -9.39
C PRO A 362 16.27 -1.05 -9.88
N ALA A 363 15.37 -1.75 -9.18
CA ALA A 363 14.84 -3.02 -9.66
C ALA A 363 13.65 -2.76 -10.60
N SER A 364 13.36 -3.67 -11.53
CA SER A 364 12.18 -3.54 -12.39
C SER A 364 11.23 -4.71 -12.20
N ALA A 365 9.92 -4.44 -12.25
CA ALA A 365 8.85 -5.44 -12.26
C ALA A 365 7.93 -5.21 -13.46
N VAL A 366 7.69 -6.26 -14.23
CA VAL A 366 6.77 -6.22 -15.37
C VAL A 366 5.53 -7.04 -15.05
N LEU A 367 4.37 -6.45 -15.31
CA LEU A 367 3.05 -7.03 -15.05
C LEU A 367 2.23 -7.03 -16.34
N SER A 368 1.47 -8.10 -16.55
CA SER A 368 0.53 -8.23 -17.67
C SER A 368 -0.75 -8.92 -17.20
N PRO A 369 -1.84 -8.90 -17.99
CA PRO A 369 -3.04 -9.66 -17.67
C PRO A 369 -2.79 -11.17 -17.47
N SER A 370 -1.81 -11.75 -18.18
CA SER A 370 -1.41 -13.16 -18.05
C SER A 370 -0.44 -13.42 -16.90
N ALA A 371 0.21 -12.39 -16.36
CA ALA A 371 1.10 -12.43 -15.21
C ALA A 371 0.81 -11.24 -14.28
N PRO A 372 -0.35 -11.25 -13.57
CA PRO A 372 -0.81 -10.10 -12.78
C PRO A 372 -0.07 -9.94 -11.45
N SER A 373 0.83 -10.86 -11.10
CA SER A 373 1.67 -10.75 -9.92
C SER A 373 3.13 -10.85 -10.32
N SER A 374 3.97 -9.98 -9.78
CA SER A 374 5.40 -9.99 -10.00
C SER A 374 6.15 -9.77 -8.68
N SER A 375 7.39 -10.24 -8.61
CA SER A 375 8.26 -10.03 -7.46
C SER A 375 9.56 -9.36 -7.90
N ALA A 376 9.98 -8.33 -7.18
CA ALA A 376 11.25 -7.64 -7.43
C ALA A 376 12.09 -7.60 -6.15
N SER A 377 13.40 -7.78 -6.30
CA SER A 377 14.35 -7.64 -5.19
C SER A 377 15.12 -6.34 -5.34
N VAL A 378 15.00 -5.46 -4.34
CA VAL A 378 15.68 -4.16 -4.29
C VAL A 378 16.88 -4.28 -3.35
N ALA A 379 18.08 -4.12 -3.90
CA ALA A 379 19.31 -4.11 -3.13
C ALA A 379 19.63 -2.69 -2.66
N LEU A 380 19.76 -2.53 -1.35
CA LEU A 380 20.16 -1.31 -0.69
C LEU A 380 21.66 -1.34 -0.35
N THR A 381 22.34 -0.27 -0.72
CA THR A 381 23.74 -0.03 -0.38
C THR A 381 23.82 1.00 0.74
N ALA A 382 24.71 0.79 1.71
CA ALA A 382 24.97 1.78 2.75
C ALA A 382 25.55 3.06 2.14
N ARG A 383 25.02 4.21 2.53
CA ARG A 383 25.66 5.50 2.30
C ARG A 383 26.98 5.50 3.06
N GLY A 384 28.07 5.85 2.39
CA GLY A 384 29.44 5.58 2.83
C GLY A 384 29.69 5.97 4.27
N GLU A 385 30.28 5.06 5.05
CA GLU A 385 30.68 5.27 6.45
C GLU A 385 29.56 5.80 7.38
N THR A 386 28.28 5.65 7.04
CA THR A 386 27.16 5.92 7.98
C THR A 386 27.13 4.88 9.11
N GLY A 387 26.46 5.17 10.24
CA GLY A 387 26.54 4.33 11.45
C GLY A 387 27.86 4.44 12.20
N HIS A 388 28.64 5.50 11.96
CA HIS A 388 29.92 5.74 12.62
C HIS A 388 29.98 7.11 13.27
N ILE A 389 30.72 7.17 14.37
CA ILE A 389 31.17 8.39 15.05
C ILE A 389 32.62 8.61 14.67
N PHE A 390 32.97 9.81 14.24
CA PHE A 390 34.30 10.14 13.75
C PHE A 390 35.01 11.00 14.77
N VAL A 391 36.29 10.72 14.97
CA VAL A 391 37.13 11.44 15.92
C VAL A 391 38.37 11.92 15.17
N ALA A 392 38.58 13.23 15.15
CA ALA A 392 39.75 13.81 14.51
C ALA A 392 40.98 13.73 15.44
N GLY A 393 42.15 13.54 14.84
CA GLY A 393 43.44 13.50 15.53
C GLY A 393 43.97 14.87 15.94
N LYS A 394 45.23 14.92 16.40
CA LYS A 394 45.83 16.04 17.14
C LYS A 394 45.95 17.39 16.38
N GLY A 395 45.66 17.45 15.07
CA GLY A 395 45.84 18.62 14.20
C GLY A 395 47.07 19.48 14.56
N VAL A 396 47.02 20.82 14.48
CA VAL A 396 48.16 21.66 14.91
C VAL A 396 47.76 22.97 15.59
N LEU A 397 47.87 23.00 16.92
CA LEU A 397 48.03 24.21 17.74
C LEU A 397 49.45 24.20 18.33
N GLY A 398 50.44 24.66 17.57
CA GLY A 398 51.87 24.61 17.90
C GLY A 398 52.57 23.26 17.60
N GLY A 399 53.74 23.30 16.94
CA GLY A 399 54.53 22.11 16.57
C GLY A 399 54.05 21.37 15.30
N THR A 400 54.24 20.05 15.25
CA THR A 400 53.76 19.16 14.17
C THR A 400 52.55 18.33 14.66
N GLY A 401 51.61 18.08 13.75
CA GLY A 401 50.39 17.32 14.01
C GLY A 401 50.54 15.85 13.62
N ILE A 402 49.54 15.02 13.94
CA ILE A 402 49.46 13.66 13.37
C ILE A 402 48.33 13.66 12.35
N ASN A 403 48.64 13.23 11.13
CA ASN A 403 47.63 12.99 10.10
C ASN A 403 46.90 11.67 10.40
N ALA A 404 45.92 11.73 11.30
CA ALA A 404 45.10 10.59 11.66
C ALA A 404 43.68 11.03 12.01
N ALA A 405 42.73 10.16 11.68
CA ALA A 405 41.36 10.25 12.16
C ALA A 405 40.89 8.84 12.50
N LEU A 406 40.07 8.71 13.52
CA LEU A 406 39.50 7.46 13.98
C LEU A 406 38.00 7.46 13.75
N LYS A 407 37.40 6.27 13.73
CA LYS A 407 35.96 6.06 13.72
C LYS A 407 35.56 5.02 14.75
N LEU A 408 34.33 5.12 15.23
CA LEU A 408 33.68 4.17 16.12
C LEU A 408 32.37 3.74 15.45
N ALA A 409 32.26 2.47 15.09
CA ALA A 409 30.98 1.92 14.62
C ALA A 409 29.96 1.94 15.76
N ASP A 410 28.68 2.05 15.43
CA ASP A 410 27.59 2.02 16.40
C ASP A 410 27.70 0.82 17.36
N GLY A 411 27.68 1.08 18.67
CA GLY A 411 27.79 0.05 19.71
C GLY A 411 29.18 -0.60 19.87
N ALA A 412 30.20 -0.21 19.10
CA ALA A 412 31.53 -0.79 19.20
C ALA A 412 32.24 -0.42 20.52
N SER A 413 33.15 -1.29 20.97
CA SER A 413 33.92 -1.11 22.21
C SER A 413 35.29 -0.43 22.03
N SER A 414 35.73 -0.18 20.80
CA SER A 414 37.05 0.37 20.50
C SER A 414 37.06 1.19 19.21
N LEU A 415 37.92 2.20 19.17
CA LEU A 415 38.16 3.03 17.99
C LEU A 415 38.93 2.26 16.91
N ALA A 416 38.57 2.49 15.65
CA ALA A 416 39.26 1.97 14.47
C ALA A 416 39.82 3.13 13.63
N PRO A 417 40.91 2.93 12.86
CA PRO A 417 41.39 3.95 11.94
C PRO A 417 40.35 4.30 10.87
N PHE A 418 40.08 5.59 10.69
CA PHE A 418 39.38 6.14 9.52
C PHE A 418 40.41 6.65 8.50
N ILE A 419 41.36 7.46 8.97
CA ILE A 419 42.57 7.84 8.24
C ILE A 419 43.75 7.29 9.03
N PRO A 420 44.53 6.34 8.45
CA PRO A 420 45.65 5.71 9.15
C PRO A 420 46.69 6.75 9.59
N PRO A 421 47.26 6.60 10.80
CA PRO A 421 48.29 7.52 11.31
C PRO A 421 49.57 7.42 10.48
N SER A 422 50.02 8.54 9.90
CA SER A 422 51.21 8.59 9.04
C SER A 422 52.40 9.34 9.67
N GLY A 423 52.57 9.28 10.99
CA GLY A 423 53.61 10.02 11.71
C GLY A 423 53.30 11.52 11.85
N THR A 424 54.26 12.31 12.37
CA THR A 424 54.05 13.75 12.55
C THR A 424 54.22 14.51 11.24
N THR A 425 53.26 15.35 10.89
CA THR A 425 53.20 16.14 9.66
C THR A 425 53.10 17.64 9.98
N PRO A 426 53.56 18.52 9.07
CA PRO A 426 53.28 19.96 9.17
C PRO A 426 51.79 20.29 9.06
N GLU A 427 51.01 19.39 8.45
CA GLU A 427 49.57 19.51 8.21
C GLU A 427 48.85 18.34 8.89
N GLY A 428 48.18 18.62 10.00
CA GLY A 428 47.49 17.59 10.79
C GLY A 428 45.98 17.69 10.61
N ILE A 429 45.30 16.54 10.55
CA ILE A 429 43.83 16.52 10.63
C ILE A 429 43.43 16.99 12.01
N PHE A 430 42.59 18.02 12.03
CA PHE A 430 42.12 18.70 13.24
C PHE A 430 40.63 18.51 13.48
N LYS A 431 39.82 18.42 12.42
CA LYS A 431 38.38 18.21 12.57
C LYS A 431 37.80 17.41 11.42
N VAL A 432 36.74 16.67 11.73
CA VAL A 432 35.87 16.05 10.74
C VAL A 432 34.48 16.64 10.97
N ALA A 433 33.77 16.99 9.90
CA ALA A 433 32.36 17.36 9.92
C ALA A 433 31.64 16.73 8.73
N PHE A 434 30.31 16.70 8.74
CA PHE A 434 29.51 16.14 7.66
C PHE A 434 28.40 17.11 7.27
N ASP A 435 28.12 17.21 5.97
CA ASP A 435 26.96 17.95 5.47
C ASP A 435 25.72 17.05 5.38
N GLN A 436 24.57 17.67 5.10
CA GLN A 436 23.28 16.97 4.95
C GLN A 436 23.25 15.95 3.80
N ASP A 437 24.16 16.03 2.84
CA ASP A 437 24.22 15.09 1.73
C ASP A 437 25.14 13.88 2.04
N GLY A 438 25.79 13.87 3.22
CA GLY A 438 26.70 12.82 3.66
C GLY A 438 28.13 12.99 3.15
N ASN A 439 28.52 14.19 2.70
CA ASN A 439 29.91 14.49 2.35
C ASN A 439 30.70 14.80 3.61
N ALA A 440 31.92 14.27 3.69
CA ALA A 440 32.82 14.53 4.82
C ALA A 440 33.67 15.77 4.55
N TYR A 441 33.91 16.58 5.57
CA TYR A 441 34.80 17.74 5.54
C TYR A 441 35.95 17.47 6.49
N LEU A 442 37.13 17.25 5.94
CA LEU A 442 38.37 16.99 6.68
C LEU A 442 39.14 18.30 6.81
N VAL A 443 39.21 18.84 8.01
CA VAL A 443 39.95 20.07 8.32
C VAL A 443 41.38 19.71 8.63
N TYR A 444 42.30 20.21 7.81
CA TYR A 444 43.74 20.14 8.03
C TYR A 444 44.23 21.52 8.50
N GLN A 445 44.91 21.54 9.64
CA GLN A 445 45.59 22.74 10.15
C GLN A 445 47.09 22.64 9.92
N SER A 446 47.75 23.79 9.79
CA SER A 446 49.21 23.86 9.67
C SER A 446 49.76 25.14 10.28
N ASN A 447 50.97 25.01 10.85
CA ASN A 447 51.80 26.16 11.24
C ASN A 447 52.60 26.73 10.06
N SER A 448 52.57 26.08 8.89
CA SER A 448 53.23 26.54 7.68
C SER A 448 52.25 27.36 6.83
N PRO A 449 52.66 28.53 6.30
CA PRO A 449 51.83 29.30 5.38
C PRO A 449 51.35 28.44 4.19
N GLY A 450 50.04 28.38 3.98
CA GLY A 450 49.43 27.66 2.86
C GLY A 450 49.14 26.17 3.07
N GLY A 451 49.50 25.58 4.22
CA GLY A 451 49.23 24.16 4.49
C GLY A 451 47.84 23.86 5.06
N ALA A 452 47.18 24.86 5.65
CA ALA A 452 45.83 24.73 6.19
C ALA A 452 44.77 24.69 5.07
N ARG A 453 43.87 23.71 5.13
CA ARG A 453 42.83 23.48 4.11
C ARG A 453 41.69 22.64 4.65
N ILE A 454 40.58 22.62 3.92
CA ILE A 454 39.47 21.69 4.17
C ILE A 454 39.25 20.86 2.92
N VAL A 455 39.24 19.54 3.06
CA VAL A 455 38.93 18.61 1.97
C VAL A 455 37.49 18.16 2.13
N ARG A 456 36.62 18.63 1.24
CA ARG A 456 35.27 18.08 1.07
C ARG A 456 35.37 16.79 0.27
N VAL A 457 35.23 15.67 0.94
CA VAL A 457 35.16 14.33 0.35
C VAL A 457 33.71 14.04 -0.02
N SER A 458 33.46 13.78 -1.31
CA SER A 458 32.10 13.47 -1.75
C SER A 458 31.58 12.18 -1.10
N GLU A 459 30.28 12.05 -0.89
CA GLU A 459 29.69 10.83 -0.30
C GLU A 459 30.07 9.57 -1.10
N ALA A 460 30.06 9.66 -2.44
CA ALA A 460 30.49 8.57 -3.31
C ALA A 460 31.97 8.20 -3.09
N ASN A 461 32.85 9.19 -2.95
CA ASN A 461 34.27 8.97 -2.67
C ASN A 461 34.51 8.47 -1.24
N LEU A 462 33.73 8.94 -0.27
CA LEU A 462 33.76 8.44 1.11
C LEU A 462 33.43 6.94 1.13
N ARG A 463 32.37 6.54 0.42
CA ARG A 463 32.01 5.12 0.27
C ARG A 463 33.11 4.30 -0.41
N ALA A 464 33.79 4.88 -1.38
CA ALA A 464 34.89 4.24 -2.10
C ALA A 464 36.25 4.31 -1.38
N GLY A 465 36.34 4.94 -0.20
CA GLY A 465 37.59 5.17 0.52
C GLY A 465 38.57 6.13 -0.19
N GLN A 466 38.08 6.93 -1.14
CA GLN A 466 38.87 7.87 -1.94
C GLN A 466 38.96 9.24 -1.25
N LEU A 467 39.76 9.32 -0.19
CA LEU A 467 39.85 10.51 0.67
C LEU A 467 40.83 11.60 0.17
N SER A 468 41.57 11.35 -0.91
CA SER A 468 42.60 12.26 -1.43
C SER A 468 42.01 13.60 -1.91
N ASP A 469 42.74 14.68 -1.68
CA ASP A 469 42.51 16.03 -2.20
C ASP A 469 42.28 16.07 -3.71
N THR A 470 42.94 15.17 -4.45
CA THR A 470 42.94 15.14 -5.93
C THR A 470 41.92 14.17 -6.51
N ALA A 471 41.18 13.44 -5.67
CA ALA A 471 40.18 12.49 -6.17
C ALA A 471 39.04 13.26 -6.89
N PRO A 472 38.68 12.89 -8.13
CA PRO A 472 37.59 13.55 -8.85
C PRO A 472 36.30 13.59 -8.02
N GLY A 473 35.69 14.79 -7.92
CA GLY A 473 34.51 15.02 -7.08
C GLY A 473 34.80 15.51 -5.66
N ASN A 474 36.04 15.36 -5.16
CA ASN A 474 36.47 16.05 -3.94
C ASN A 474 36.79 17.52 -4.24
N LYS A 475 36.67 18.37 -3.22
CA LYS A 475 37.00 19.80 -3.31
C LYS A 475 37.92 20.22 -2.17
N VAL A 476 38.90 21.05 -2.49
CA VAL A 476 39.82 21.66 -1.52
C VAL A 476 39.42 23.11 -1.30
N ILE A 477 39.09 23.47 -0.08
CA ILE A 477 38.91 24.86 0.37
C ILE A 477 40.24 25.28 0.99
N ALA A 478 40.84 26.38 0.54
CA ALA A 478 42.19 26.79 0.96
C ALA A 478 42.43 28.30 0.88
N GLY A 479 43.51 28.76 1.50
CA GLY A 479 44.02 30.13 1.37
C GLY A 479 43.04 31.19 1.88
N SER A 480 42.79 32.23 1.07
CA SER A 480 41.92 33.36 1.43
C SER A 480 40.45 33.00 1.61
N ALA A 481 40.04 31.74 1.38
CA ALA A 481 38.67 31.30 1.66
C ALA A 481 38.32 31.38 3.17
N PHE A 482 39.32 31.35 4.05
CA PHE A 482 39.11 31.36 5.51
C PHE A 482 39.29 32.73 6.15
N SER A 483 40.15 33.56 5.58
CA SER A 483 40.72 34.74 6.23
C SER A 483 40.25 36.04 5.60
N ILE A 484 40.30 37.12 6.37
CA ILE A 484 40.22 38.49 5.86
C ILE A 484 41.65 39.00 5.70
N SER A 485 42.01 39.48 4.51
CA SER A 485 43.37 39.96 4.25
C SER A 485 43.70 41.23 5.05
N ALA A 486 44.99 41.52 5.23
CA ALA A 486 45.43 42.77 5.84
C ALA A 486 44.91 44.02 5.09
N SER A 487 44.86 43.97 3.76
CA SER A 487 44.29 45.03 2.92
C SER A 487 42.79 45.23 3.13
N GLU A 488 42.09 44.17 3.55
CA GLU A 488 40.67 44.23 3.91
C GLU A 488 40.50 44.42 5.42
N GLY A 489 41.51 44.83 6.19
CA GLY A 489 41.38 45.06 7.64
C GLY A 489 41.27 43.80 8.50
N GLY A 490 41.81 42.66 8.04
CA GLY A 490 42.09 41.48 8.85
C GLY A 490 43.60 41.32 9.11
N ASN A 491 44.04 40.12 9.49
CA ASN A 491 45.46 39.78 9.64
C ASN A 491 45.94 38.74 8.59
N GLY A 492 45.05 38.24 7.74
CA GLY A 492 45.35 37.25 6.71
C GLY A 492 45.71 35.86 7.26
N GLU A 493 45.56 35.64 8.57
CA GLU A 493 45.91 34.37 9.20
C GLU A 493 44.85 33.30 8.92
N VAL A 494 45.32 32.06 8.74
CA VAL A 494 44.49 30.92 8.33
C VAL A 494 44.66 29.80 9.34
N GLU A 495 43.64 29.61 10.16
CA GLU A 495 43.57 28.55 11.16
C GLU A 495 42.12 28.11 11.33
N PRO A 496 41.57 27.33 10.37
CA PRO A 496 40.21 26.83 10.47
C PRO A 496 40.08 25.88 11.66
N THR A 497 39.16 26.16 12.59
CA THR A 497 39.01 25.42 13.85
C THR A 497 37.69 24.67 13.96
N ASP A 498 36.61 25.21 13.37
CA ASP A 498 35.29 24.60 13.41
C ASP A 498 34.47 24.88 12.15
N LEU A 499 33.51 24.00 11.90
CA LEU A 499 32.58 23.99 10.78
C LEU A 499 31.16 23.82 11.31
N ALA A 500 30.24 24.64 10.79
CA ALA A 500 28.81 24.45 10.98
C ALA A 500 28.09 24.62 9.64
N PHE A 501 26.92 24.00 9.51
CA PHE A 501 26.07 24.12 8.31
C PHE A 501 24.75 24.76 8.67
N ASP A 502 24.30 25.71 7.86
CA ASP A 502 22.95 26.25 7.97
C ASP A 502 21.92 25.33 7.29
N ALA A 503 20.62 25.64 7.48
CA ALA A 503 19.52 24.87 6.90
C ALA A 503 19.51 24.87 5.36
N GLN A 504 20.18 25.82 4.72
CA GLN A 504 20.34 25.91 3.28
C GLN A 504 21.52 25.08 2.77
N GLY A 505 22.32 24.51 3.67
CA GLY A 505 23.50 23.71 3.37
C GLY A 505 24.73 24.55 3.00
N ASN A 506 24.79 25.82 3.40
CA ASN A 506 26.01 26.61 3.30
C ASN A 506 26.97 26.22 4.44
N LEU A 507 28.27 26.24 4.15
CA LEU A 507 29.32 25.95 5.11
C LEU A 507 29.79 27.24 5.79
N TRP A 508 29.73 27.28 7.12
CA TRP A 508 30.28 28.33 7.96
C TRP A 508 31.53 27.82 8.66
N ILE A 509 32.61 28.61 8.62
CA ILE A 509 33.96 28.22 9.06
C ILE A 509 34.45 29.21 10.10
N ALA A 510 34.81 28.73 11.28
CA ALA A 510 35.53 29.51 12.28
C ALA A 510 37.01 29.51 11.94
N ASN A 511 37.63 30.68 11.98
CA ASN A 511 39.05 30.89 11.80
C ASN A 511 39.60 31.59 13.05
N ASP A 512 40.34 30.84 13.88
CA ASP A 512 40.76 31.26 15.23
C ASP A 512 41.72 32.45 15.15
N ASN A 513 42.99 32.22 14.81
CA ASN A 513 43.95 33.30 14.64
C ASN A 513 43.53 34.32 13.58
N GLY A 514 42.83 33.91 12.52
CA GLY A 514 42.27 34.83 11.52
C GLY A 514 41.16 35.77 12.02
N SER A 515 40.61 35.52 13.22
CA SER A 515 39.53 36.30 13.83
C SER A 515 38.37 36.57 12.87
N ALA A 516 37.95 35.52 12.17
CA ALA A 516 36.94 35.61 11.12
C ALA A 516 35.99 34.41 11.14
N ILE A 517 34.77 34.65 10.66
CA ILE A 517 33.82 33.60 10.27
C ILE A 517 33.65 33.70 8.76
N ALA A 518 33.99 32.66 8.02
CA ALA A 518 33.80 32.60 6.57
C ALA A 518 32.57 31.76 6.21
N CYS A 519 31.86 32.14 5.15
CA CYS A 519 30.77 31.35 4.59
C CYS A 519 31.05 30.98 3.12
N ILE A 520 30.89 29.69 2.81
CA ILE A 520 30.91 29.14 1.47
C ILE A 520 29.51 28.65 1.14
N SER A 521 28.88 29.21 0.12
CA SER A 521 27.51 28.87 -0.25
C SER A 521 27.42 27.43 -0.77
N ARG A 522 26.25 26.82 -0.62
CA ARG A 522 25.96 25.51 -1.23
C ARG A 522 26.22 25.52 -2.73
N ALA A 523 25.88 26.62 -3.41
CA ALA A 523 26.13 26.78 -4.84
C ALA A 523 27.63 26.67 -5.18
N GLN A 524 28.51 27.32 -4.40
CA GLN A 524 29.96 27.22 -4.59
C GLN A 524 30.48 25.82 -4.23
N LEU A 525 29.95 25.20 -3.17
CA LEU A 525 30.28 23.83 -2.77
C LEU A 525 29.90 22.78 -3.82
N THR A 526 28.82 23.01 -4.58
CA THR A 526 28.36 22.11 -5.66
C THR A 526 28.82 22.55 -7.05
N GLY A 527 29.45 23.72 -7.17
CA GLY A 527 29.87 24.30 -8.45
C GLY A 527 30.97 23.49 -9.14
N GLN A 528 31.34 23.88 -10.36
CA GLN A 528 32.46 23.25 -11.07
C GLN A 528 33.82 23.62 -10.44
N GLY A 529 34.86 22.81 -10.70
CA GLY A 529 36.22 23.03 -10.19
C GLY A 529 36.54 22.27 -8.90
N SER A 530 37.82 21.98 -8.68
CA SER A 530 38.31 21.18 -7.54
C SER A 530 38.76 22.03 -6.35
N THR A 531 38.86 23.36 -6.48
CA THR A 531 39.43 24.23 -5.45
C THR A 531 38.57 25.47 -5.23
N ILE A 532 38.40 25.85 -3.96
CA ILE A 532 37.71 27.05 -3.49
C ILE A 532 38.73 27.91 -2.73
N THR A 533 39.05 29.08 -3.28
CA THR A 533 40.04 30.00 -2.70
C THR A 533 39.45 31.31 -2.18
N THR A 534 38.15 31.53 -2.39
CA THR A 534 37.43 32.71 -1.92
C THR A 534 36.12 32.30 -1.26
N ALA A 535 35.77 32.97 -0.17
CA ALA A 535 34.45 32.85 0.45
C ALA A 535 33.44 33.84 -0.12
N ASP A 536 32.17 33.45 -0.12
CA ASP A 536 31.02 34.28 -0.51
C ASP A 536 30.76 35.40 0.50
N GLN A 537 31.00 35.12 1.79
CA GLN A 537 30.92 36.09 2.87
C GLN A 537 32.01 35.85 3.93
N ARG A 538 32.50 36.93 4.53
CA ARG A 538 33.39 36.92 5.70
C ARG A 538 32.91 37.92 6.74
N PHE A 539 32.83 37.48 8.00
CA PHE A 539 32.57 38.33 9.15
C PHE A 539 33.83 38.50 10.00
N GLY A 540 34.15 39.73 10.41
CA GLY A 540 35.24 40.02 11.35
C GLY A 540 36.35 40.94 10.81
N GLY A 541 37.55 40.82 11.40
CA GLY A 541 38.74 41.62 11.09
C GLY A 541 39.39 42.26 12.32
N ALA A 542 40.68 42.65 12.19
CA ALA A 542 41.47 43.23 13.27
C ALA A 542 41.21 44.74 13.41
N GLY A 543 40.84 45.20 14.62
CA GLY A 543 40.83 46.63 14.97
C GLY A 543 39.49 47.38 14.89
N GLY A 544 38.33 46.71 15.01
CA GLY A 544 37.03 47.40 15.05
C GLY A 544 36.58 47.88 16.45
N PRO A 545 35.59 48.81 16.53
CA PRO A 545 35.00 49.34 17.78
C PRO A 545 34.27 48.28 18.66
N PRO A 546 33.76 48.62 19.85
CA PRO A 546 33.19 47.66 20.81
C PRO A 546 32.13 46.74 20.18
N GLY A 547 32.36 45.42 20.21
CA GLY A 547 31.50 44.42 19.54
C GLY A 547 32.26 43.45 18.62
N VAL A 548 33.57 43.68 18.40
CA VAL A 548 34.44 42.75 17.67
C VAL A 548 34.74 41.52 18.53
N TYR A 549 34.52 40.36 17.93
CA TYR A 549 34.96 39.06 18.39
C TYR A 549 36.27 38.69 17.69
N GLN A 550 37.26 38.26 18.46
CA GLN A 550 38.53 37.71 17.97
C GLN A 550 38.59 36.23 18.31
N PHE A 551 39.53 35.49 17.72
CA PHE A 551 39.78 34.10 18.12
C PHE A 551 38.51 33.23 18.10
N VAL A 552 37.80 33.22 16.96
CA VAL A 552 36.55 32.47 16.81
C VAL A 552 36.86 30.99 16.70
N ARG A 553 36.22 30.15 17.54
CA ARG A 553 36.61 28.74 17.66
C ARG A 553 35.50 27.74 17.44
N GLY A 554 34.42 27.83 18.20
CA GLY A 554 33.29 26.91 18.12
C GLY A 554 32.13 27.56 17.39
N LEU A 555 31.43 26.83 16.52
CA LEU A 555 30.23 27.28 15.82
C LEU A 555 29.07 26.31 16.07
N ALA A 556 27.87 26.84 16.29
CA ALA A 556 26.64 26.04 16.33
C ALA A 556 25.45 26.86 15.85
N PHE A 557 24.58 26.25 15.06
CA PHE A 557 23.28 26.83 14.73
C PHE A 557 22.22 26.39 15.74
N ASP A 558 21.40 27.32 16.22
CA ASP A 558 20.18 26.97 16.94
C ASP A 558 19.04 26.59 15.98
N ARG A 559 17.92 26.11 16.52
CA ARG A 559 16.78 25.67 15.71
C ARG A 559 16.06 26.82 14.98
N GLN A 560 16.31 28.05 15.38
CA GLN A 560 15.76 29.24 14.74
C GLN A 560 16.69 29.74 13.62
N GLY A 561 17.84 29.09 13.42
CA GLY A 561 18.82 29.44 12.40
C GLY A 561 19.76 30.57 12.81
N ASN A 562 19.86 30.90 14.10
CA ASN A 562 20.87 31.85 14.58
C ASN A 562 22.21 31.13 14.75
N LEU A 563 23.29 31.84 14.44
CA LEU A 563 24.65 31.33 14.60
C LEU A 563 25.18 31.74 15.97
N TRP A 564 25.46 30.74 16.79
CA TRP A 564 26.17 30.89 18.05
C TRP A 564 27.63 30.54 17.86
N PHE A 565 28.51 31.27 18.52
CA PHE A 565 29.94 31.01 18.44
C PHE A 565 30.71 31.40 19.70
N THR A 566 31.78 30.66 19.95
CA THR A 566 32.74 31.01 20.99
C THR A 566 33.84 31.89 20.40
N SER A 567 34.27 32.87 21.18
CA SER A 567 35.32 33.81 20.76
C SER A 567 36.08 34.36 21.95
N ASN A 568 37.27 34.90 21.68
CA ASN A 568 38.20 35.47 22.63
C ASN A 568 38.69 34.48 23.70
N ASP A 569 39.69 34.91 24.46
CA ASP A 569 40.20 34.20 25.63
C ASP A 569 39.99 35.01 26.89
N PHE A 570 39.97 34.31 28.02
CA PHE A 570 40.12 34.94 29.33
C PHE A 570 41.60 35.02 29.73
N VAL A 571 42.04 36.22 30.09
CA VAL A 571 43.36 36.46 30.70
C VAL A 571 43.15 37.18 32.02
N ALA A 572 43.52 36.53 33.13
CA ALA A 572 43.25 37.07 34.47
C ALA A 572 43.88 38.45 34.71
N ALA A 573 45.06 38.71 34.13
CA ALA A 573 45.77 39.98 34.25
C ALA A 573 45.18 41.10 33.39
N ASP A 574 44.31 40.79 32.42
CA ASP A 574 43.73 41.74 31.48
C ASP A 574 42.21 41.82 31.64
N PRO A 575 41.67 42.92 32.20
CA PRO A 575 40.24 43.06 32.41
C PRO A 575 39.43 43.19 31.10
N THR A 576 40.08 43.40 29.96
CA THR A 576 39.42 43.54 28.65
C THR A 576 39.29 42.22 27.90
N ARG A 577 40.10 41.22 28.28
CA ARG A 577 40.08 39.87 27.70
C ARG A 577 39.14 38.95 28.48
N ARG A 578 38.02 38.61 27.84
CA ARG A 578 36.98 37.71 28.36
C ARG A 578 36.66 36.65 27.34
N ALA A 579 36.53 35.41 27.78
CA ALA A 579 35.96 34.33 27.00
C ALA A 579 34.48 34.64 26.73
N ARG A 580 34.05 34.57 25.47
CA ARG A 580 32.70 34.96 25.05
C ARG A 580 31.94 33.84 24.38
N LEU A 581 30.63 33.79 24.63
CA LEU A 581 29.64 33.13 23.82
C LEU A 581 28.76 34.21 23.18
N SER A 582 28.68 34.24 21.86
CA SER A 582 27.99 35.30 21.12
C SER A 582 27.00 34.73 20.13
N ARG A 583 25.95 35.49 19.80
CA ARG A 583 24.95 35.15 18.78
C ARG A 583 24.96 36.18 17.64
N LEU A 584 24.91 35.69 16.41
CA LEU A 584 24.44 36.44 15.26
C LEU A 584 23.04 35.93 14.89
N SER A 585 22.06 36.81 14.96
CA SER A 585 20.69 36.50 14.60
C SER A 585 20.56 36.12 13.11
N ALA A 586 19.64 35.21 12.80
CA ALA A 586 19.47 34.64 11.45
C ALA A 586 19.29 35.69 10.34
N ASN A 587 18.68 36.84 10.65
CA ASN A 587 18.49 37.95 9.71
C ASN A 587 19.79 38.69 9.33
N LEU A 588 20.87 38.52 10.11
CA LEU A 588 22.21 39.05 9.81
C LEU A 588 23.06 38.04 9.01
N LEU A 589 22.59 36.81 8.87
CA LEU A 589 23.32 35.73 8.22
C LEU A 589 22.96 35.66 6.74
N THR A 590 23.80 36.26 5.91
CA THR A 590 23.75 36.08 4.45
C THR A 590 25.06 35.47 3.98
N CYS A 591 25.00 34.31 3.33
CA CYS A 591 26.16 33.68 2.69
C CYS A 591 26.45 34.32 1.32
N SER A 592 26.54 35.65 1.32
CA SER A 592 26.83 36.51 0.17
C SER A 592 27.15 37.90 0.68
N GLY A 593 27.85 38.70 -0.13
CA GLY A 593 28.12 40.11 0.16
C GLY A 593 29.58 40.45 0.48
N GLY A 594 30.51 39.50 0.35
CA GLY A 594 31.94 39.76 0.47
C GLY A 594 32.43 39.86 1.92
N ARG A 595 32.54 41.08 2.46
CA ARG A 595 33.00 41.31 3.85
C ARG A 595 32.03 42.19 4.60
N SER A 596 31.71 41.80 5.84
CA SER A 596 31.03 42.66 6.81
C SER A 596 31.54 42.41 8.23
N ALA A 597 31.08 43.21 9.19
CA ALA A 597 31.42 43.05 10.61
C ALA A 597 30.15 43.24 11.46
N PRO A 598 29.19 42.28 11.40
CA PRO A 598 27.97 42.39 12.16
C PRO A 598 28.27 42.32 13.66
N VAL A 599 27.65 43.21 14.42
CA VAL A 599 27.73 43.19 15.89
C VAL A 599 26.83 42.05 16.39
N PRO A 600 27.33 41.16 17.26
CA PRO A 600 26.48 40.11 17.83
C PRO A 600 25.36 40.73 18.66
N ASP A 601 24.13 40.25 18.42
CA ASP A 601 22.94 40.75 19.11
C ASP A 601 22.84 40.19 20.53
N ILE A 602 23.52 39.08 20.82
CA ILE A 602 23.81 38.60 22.18
C ILE A 602 25.32 38.44 22.35
N GLN A 603 25.84 38.94 23.48
CA GLN A 603 27.23 38.75 23.90
C GLN A 603 27.28 38.39 25.39
N LEU A 604 27.71 37.17 25.68
CA LEU A 604 27.83 36.64 27.03
C LEU A 604 29.30 36.47 27.42
N ASP A 605 29.68 36.98 28.58
CA ASP A 605 30.94 36.67 29.25
C ASP A 605 30.79 35.33 29.98
N ILE A 606 31.46 34.31 29.43
CA ILE A 606 31.45 32.94 29.96
C ILE A 606 32.72 32.61 30.75
N SER A 607 33.63 33.57 30.93
CA SER A 607 34.90 33.36 31.62
C SER A 607 34.70 32.83 33.04
N ASN A 608 33.56 33.15 33.66
CA ASN A 608 33.21 32.76 35.02
C ASN A 608 34.33 33.02 36.05
N ALA A 609 35.09 34.10 35.86
CA ALA A 609 36.35 34.34 36.57
C ALA A 609 36.20 34.47 38.10
N ALA A 610 35.02 34.88 38.56
CA ALA A 610 34.69 35.02 39.99
C ALA A 610 33.69 33.96 40.49
N GLY A 611 33.31 33.00 39.64
CA GLY A 611 32.36 31.95 39.99
C GLY A 611 33.03 30.71 40.60
N PRO A 612 32.22 29.71 41.01
CA PRO A 612 32.75 28.48 41.58
C PRO A 612 33.45 27.61 40.52
N GLY A 613 34.67 27.15 40.81
CA GLY A 613 35.52 26.37 39.90
C GLY A 613 36.48 27.23 39.07
N SER A 614 37.31 26.62 38.25
CA SER A 614 38.33 27.31 37.45
C SER A 614 37.70 28.24 36.39
N PRO A 615 38.32 29.35 35.98
CA PRO A 615 37.79 30.16 34.90
C PRO A 615 37.73 29.38 33.58
N ILE A 616 36.79 29.74 32.70
CA ILE A 616 36.79 29.29 31.30
C ILE A 616 37.79 30.15 30.54
N ILE A 617 38.84 29.52 30.02
CA ILE A 617 40.00 30.22 29.46
C ILE A 617 39.89 30.34 27.94
N LYS A 618 39.82 29.19 27.25
CA LYS A 618 39.84 29.06 25.80
C LYS A 618 38.61 28.27 25.34
N PRO A 619 37.43 28.90 25.24
CA PRO A 619 36.21 28.20 24.85
C PRO A 619 36.32 27.71 23.40
N ALA A 620 36.45 26.40 23.22
CA ALA A 620 36.77 25.77 21.94
C ALA A 620 35.57 25.03 21.35
N GLY A 621 34.96 24.13 22.11
CA GLY A 621 33.84 23.31 21.66
C GLY A 621 32.50 23.95 21.99
N LEU A 622 31.54 23.85 21.05
CA LEU A 622 30.18 24.35 21.22
C LEU A 622 29.20 23.33 20.68
N ALA A 623 28.18 22.96 21.46
CA ALA A 623 27.13 22.07 20.99
C ALA A 623 25.76 22.51 21.52
N LEU A 624 24.75 22.51 20.65
CA LEU A 624 23.37 22.69 21.08
C LEU A 624 22.82 21.39 21.65
N SER A 625 22.18 21.49 22.82
CA SER A 625 21.47 20.39 23.46
C SER A 625 20.35 19.86 22.56
N PRO A 626 20.00 18.56 22.62
CA PRO A 626 18.95 17.97 21.80
C PRO A 626 17.54 18.50 22.09
N ASP A 627 17.32 19.26 23.16
CA ASP A 627 16.08 19.99 23.40
C ASP A 627 16.05 21.36 22.73
N GLY A 628 17.21 21.84 22.24
CA GLY A 628 17.45 23.14 21.62
C GLY A 628 17.37 24.33 22.56
N ASN A 629 17.31 24.09 23.87
CA ASN A 629 17.14 25.14 24.87
C ASN A 629 18.46 25.57 25.51
N SER A 630 19.54 24.79 25.36
CA SER A 630 20.82 25.13 25.98
C SER A 630 22.02 24.84 25.08
N LEU A 631 23.05 25.66 25.23
CA LEU A 631 24.36 25.41 24.64
C LEU A 631 25.32 24.86 25.69
N TRP A 632 26.08 23.84 25.31
CA TRP A 632 27.22 23.36 26.08
C TRP A 632 28.49 23.95 25.49
N VAL A 633 29.41 24.37 26.36
CA VAL A 633 30.71 24.91 25.98
C VAL A 633 31.81 24.07 26.61
N ALA A 634 32.76 23.66 25.78
CA ALA A 634 33.99 23.00 26.20
C ALA A 634 35.13 24.01 26.26
N ASP A 635 35.88 23.97 27.35
CA ASP A 635 37.08 24.78 27.52
C ASP A 635 38.31 23.95 27.19
N TYR A 636 38.99 24.27 26.09
CA TYR A 636 40.27 23.60 25.79
C TYR A 636 41.33 23.88 26.86
N GLY A 637 41.15 24.96 27.63
CA GLY A 637 42.10 25.34 28.66
C GLY A 637 43.45 25.78 28.10
N GLY A 638 44.42 25.90 28.98
CA GLY A 638 45.78 26.32 28.70
C GLY A 638 46.51 26.66 30.00
N SER A 639 47.84 26.57 29.99
CA SER A 639 48.65 27.05 31.11
C SER A 639 48.40 28.55 31.27
N THR A 640 47.67 28.95 32.30
CA THR A 640 47.48 30.38 32.60
C THR A 640 48.58 30.84 33.50
N THR A 641 49.25 31.90 33.09
CA THR A 641 50.18 32.62 33.94
C THR A 641 49.36 33.50 34.87
N LEU A 642 49.20 33.09 36.12
CA LEU A 642 48.63 33.94 37.16
C LEU A 642 49.68 34.97 37.56
N SER A 643 49.39 36.22 37.19
CA SER A 643 50.16 37.40 37.51
C SER A 643 49.41 38.21 38.55
N ARG A 644 50.09 38.65 39.61
CA ARG A 644 49.51 39.54 40.63
C ARG A 644 50.18 40.90 40.59
N CYS A 645 49.42 41.96 40.82
CA CYS A 645 49.98 43.31 40.91
C CYS A 645 50.52 43.57 42.31
N VAL A 646 51.77 43.99 42.41
CA VAL A 646 52.44 44.32 43.67
C VAL A 646 53.12 45.67 43.58
N PRO A 647 53.39 46.34 44.71
CA PRO A 647 54.22 47.54 44.71
C PRO A 647 55.61 47.27 44.11
N PRO A 648 56.20 48.25 43.40
CA PRO A 648 57.58 48.16 42.93
C PRO A 648 58.53 47.88 44.10
N SER A 649 59.50 47.00 43.88
CA SER A 649 60.53 46.64 44.87
C SER A 649 61.54 47.77 45.14
N GLY A 650 61.49 48.85 44.36
CA GLY A 650 62.26 50.08 44.55
C GLY A 650 62.29 50.94 43.28
N PRO A 651 63.04 52.07 43.29
CA PRO A 651 63.13 53.03 42.18
C PRO A 651 63.75 52.51 40.86
N GLY A 652 64.02 51.20 40.74
CA GLY A 652 64.63 50.56 39.57
C GLY A 652 63.99 49.22 39.20
N ASP A 653 62.76 48.96 39.66
CA ASP A 653 62.01 47.76 39.31
C ASP A 653 61.64 47.77 37.81
N THR A 654 62.19 46.83 37.04
CA THR A 654 62.00 46.74 35.59
C THR A 654 60.82 45.87 35.16
N ARG A 655 60.03 45.36 36.13
CA ARG A 655 58.86 44.54 35.82
C ARG A 655 57.77 45.39 35.14
N PRO A 656 56.99 44.84 34.20
CA PRO A 656 55.96 45.59 33.49
C PRO A 656 54.96 46.25 34.43
N SER A 657 54.47 47.45 34.07
CA SER A 657 53.38 48.11 34.80
C SER A 657 52.13 47.26 34.77
N CYS A 658 51.45 47.16 35.91
CA CYS A 658 50.21 46.42 36.04
C CYS A 658 49.09 47.06 35.18
N PRO A 659 48.31 46.27 34.41
CA PRO A 659 47.27 46.82 33.52
C PRO A 659 46.12 47.55 34.22
N VAL A 660 45.83 47.20 35.48
CA VAL A 660 44.73 47.77 36.26
C VAL A 660 45.14 48.94 37.16
N ASP A 661 46.44 49.12 37.40
CA ASP A 661 47.00 50.20 38.20
C ASP A 661 48.46 50.44 37.81
N SER A 662 48.73 51.54 37.12
CA SER A 662 50.06 51.88 36.62
C SER A 662 51.08 52.20 37.72
N THR A 663 50.65 52.30 38.99
CA THR A 663 51.52 52.47 40.15
C THR A 663 52.07 51.15 40.71
N LEU A 664 51.55 50.01 40.23
CA LEU A 664 51.97 48.66 40.60
C LEU A 664 52.74 48.00 39.45
N VAL A 665 53.55 46.99 39.78
CA VAL A 665 54.25 46.14 38.80
C VAL A 665 53.75 44.70 38.88
N VAL A 666 53.88 43.96 37.79
CA VAL A 666 53.52 42.54 37.74
C VAL A 666 54.53 41.71 38.54
N ALA A 667 54.09 41.09 39.64
CA ALA A 667 54.88 40.14 40.41
C ALA A 667 54.82 38.72 39.84
N GLN A 668 55.88 37.96 40.12
CA GLN A 668 56.17 36.62 39.65
C GLN A 668 54.94 35.76 39.34
N GLU A 669 55.00 35.25 38.13
CA GLU A 669 54.11 34.36 37.42
C GLU A 669 54.01 33.00 38.11
N ARG A 670 52.83 32.62 38.59
CA ARG A 670 52.52 31.20 38.77
C ARG A 670 52.01 30.71 37.42
N VAL A 671 52.81 29.90 36.73
CA VAL A 671 52.28 29.08 35.63
C VAL A 671 51.38 28.05 36.28
N LEU A 672 50.07 28.21 36.14
CA LEU A 672 49.13 27.14 36.42
C LEU A 672 49.38 26.06 35.38
N ASP A 673 49.81 24.88 35.82
CA ASP A 673 49.73 23.70 35.00
C ASP A 673 48.25 23.46 34.68
N ALA A 674 47.92 23.19 33.42
CA ALA A 674 46.57 22.81 33.01
C ALA A 674 46.07 21.58 33.79
N ASN A 675 46.98 20.82 34.42
CA ASN A 675 46.70 19.66 35.26
C ASN A 675 46.46 19.98 36.75
N GLU A 676 46.67 21.21 37.23
CA GLU A 676 46.40 21.61 38.63
C GLU A 676 44.94 22.05 38.86
N GLU A 677 44.23 22.43 37.79
CA GLU A 677 42.86 22.92 37.83
C GLU A 677 41.92 21.90 37.20
N THR A 678 40.74 21.72 37.79
CA THR A 678 39.74 20.78 37.27
C THR A 678 38.97 21.45 36.14
N GLU A 679 39.29 21.09 34.89
CA GLU A 679 38.54 21.59 33.74
C GLU A 679 37.09 21.13 33.76
N THR A 680 36.23 21.94 33.15
CA THR A 680 34.79 21.72 33.17
C THR A 680 34.15 22.04 31.83
N LEU A 681 33.04 21.38 31.55
CA LEU A 681 32.07 21.81 30.56
C LEU A 681 31.00 22.65 31.28
N ILE A 682 30.54 23.71 30.63
CA ILE A 682 29.45 24.55 31.15
C ILE A 682 28.24 24.47 30.24
N GLN A 683 27.05 24.51 30.84
CA GLN A 683 25.78 24.64 30.16
C GLN A 683 25.25 26.06 30.34
N ILE A 684 24.87 26.70 29.25
CA ILE A 684 24.18 27.99 29.23
C ILE A 684 22.76 27.75 28.69
N ASP A 685 21.76 28.12 29.48
CA ASP A 685 20.37 28.16 29.01
C ASP A 685 20.21 29.34 28.05
N ILE A 686 19.74 29.05 26.84
CA ILE A 686 19.50 30.04 25.80
C ILE A 686 18.01 30.28 25.54
N SER A 687 17.14 29.53 26.22
CA SER A 687 15.70 29.67 26.06
C SER A 687 15.24 31.05 26.52
N GLY A 688 14.60 31.79 25.62
CA GLY A 688 14.08 33.13 25.94
C GLY A 688 15.13 34.23 26.08
N LEU A 689 16.41 33.99 25.76
CA LEU A 689 17.41 35.06 25.73
C LEU A 689 17.09 36.11 24.65
N GLY A 690 16.88 37.35 25.09
CA GLY A 690 16.75 38.52 24.23
C GLY A 690 18.11 39.17 23.90
N PRO A 691 18.13 40.16 22.98
CA PRO A 691 19.34 40.90 22.67
C PRO A 691 19.97 41.57 23.89
N THR A 692 21.30 41.59 23.96
CA THR A 692 22.05 42.21 25.07
C THR A 692 22.58 43.59 24.69
N SER A 693 22.67 44.50 25.67
CA SER A 693 23.37 45.77 25.52
C SER A 693 24.85 45.58 25.87
N GLY A 694 25.64 45.14 24.89
CA GLY A 694 27.05 44.81 25.08
C GLY A 694 27.26 43.48 25.80
N LEU A 695 28.44 43.33 26.41
CA LEU A 695 28.87 42.10 27.08
C LEU A 695 28.21 41.96 28.46
N VAL A 696 27.49 40.86 28.68
CA VAL A 696 26.79 40.56 29.94
C VAL A 696 27.30 39.25 30.53
N THR A 697 27.47 39.17 31.85
CA THR A 697 27.88 37.91 32.50
C THR A 697 26.86 36.79 32.25
N ALA A 698 27.33 35.65 31.77
CA ALA A 698 26.48 34.48 31.53
C ALA A 698 26.00 33.87 32.85
N THR A 699 24.75 33.38 32.86
CA THR A 699 24.29 32.51 33.95
C THR A 699 24.59 31.06 33.57
N ILE A 700 25.45 30.40 34.35
CA ILE A 700 25.78 28.98 34.16
C ILE A 700 24.69 28.13 34.78
N ALA A 701 24.01 27.35 33.95
CA ALA A 701 22.92 26.45 34.36
C ALA A 701 23.46 25.14 34.96
N ASP A 702 24.51 24.57 34.35
CA ASP A 702 25.21 23.38 34.86
C ASP A 702 26.70 23.48 34.59
N ARG A 703 27.50 22.85 35.45
CA ARG A 703 28.95 22.82 35.35
C ARG A 703 29.46 21.44 35.72
N ILE A 704 29.95 20.69 34.75
CA ILE A 704 30.34 19.29 34.93
C ILE A 704 31.82 19.07 34.65
N THR A 705 32.38 18.07 35.33
CA THR A 705 33.74 17.57 35.08
C THR A 705 33.75 16.04 35.13
N VAL A 706 34.80 15.43 34.58
CA VAL A 706 35.09 14.00 34.73
C VAL A 706 36.16 13.84 35.80
N GLN A 707 35.92 12.96 36.77
CA GLN A 707 36.88 12.71 37.85
C GLN A 707 38.14 12.00 37.33
N ALA A 708 39.26 12.21 38.02
CA ALA A 708 40.51 11.52 37.74
C ALA A 708 40.34 9.99 37.82
N GLY A 709 40.96 9.29 36.87
CA GLY A 709 40.98 7.84 36.79
C GLY A 709 42.29 7.24 37.29
N ALA A 710 42.60 6.03 36.81
CA ALA A 710 43.85 5.35 37.14
C ALA A 710 45.04 5.89 36.31
N GLY A 711 46.25 5.81 36.87
CA GLY A 711 47.49 6.19 36.18
C GLY A 711 47.63 7.70 35.98
N LEU A 712 47.86 8.13 34.74
CA LEU A 712 48.06 9.52 34.35
C LEU A 712 46.77 10.28 34.02
N ASP A 713 45.63 9.60 34.15
CA ASP A 713 44.31 10.17 33.91
C ASP A 713 43.87 11.14 34.99
N ARG A 714 43.88 12.44 34.70
CA ARG A 714 43.33 13.46 35.62
C ARG A 714 41.88 13.82 35.33
N GLY A 715 41.18 13.04 34.50
CA GLY A 715 39.78 13.24 34.18
C GLY A 715 39.60 14.03 32.89
N LEU A 716 38.81 15.10 32.94
CA LEU A 716 38.62 15.99 31.79
C LEU A 716 39.90 16.82 31.61
N GLN A 717 40.62 16.64 30.49
CA GLN A 717 41.83 17.41 30.14
C GLN A 717 41.78 17.88 28.68
N GLN A 718 41.82 19.18 28.46
CA GLN A 718 41.65 19.86 27.20
C GLN A 718 40.45 19.33 26.39
N PRO A 719 39.21 19.41 26.91
CA PRO A 719 38.02 19.10 26.13
C PRO A 719 37.92 20.10 24.98
N PHE A 720 38.20 19.59 23.78
CA PHE A 720 38.30 20.42 22.60
C PHE A 720 36.96 20.53 21.89
N HIS A 721 36.30 19.39 21.69
CA HIS A 721 35.05 19.33 20.95
C HIS A 721 34.02 18.47 21.66
N ILE A 722 32.76 18.84 21.47
CA ILE A 722 31.62 18.19 22.08
C ILE A 722 30.52 18.02 21.05
N ALA A 723 29.74 16.95 21.18
CA ALA A 723 28.58 16.72 20.35
C ALA A 723 27.58 15.80 21.06
N PHE A 724 26.31 15.85 20.67
CA PHE A 724 25.26 15.03 21.26
C PHE A 724 24.91 13.83 20.39
N ASP A 725 24.77 12.66 21.00
CA ASP A 725 24.17 11.51 20.33
C ASP A 725 22.64 11.49 20.43
N LYS A 726 22.03 10.46 19.85
CA LYS A 726 20.57 10.35 19.77
C LYS A 726 19.86 10.04 21.07
N GLN A 727 20.60 9.60 22.09
CA GLN A 727 20.10 9.38 23.43
C GLN A 727 20.24 10.65 24.30
N GLY A 728 20.82 11.71 23.73
CA GLY A 728 21.11 12.97 24.43
C GLY A 728 22.31 12.88 25.37
N ARG A 729 23.19 11.90 25.17
CA ARG A 729 24.46 11.85 25.90
C ARG A 729 25.47 12.75 25.21
N LEU A 730 26.30 13.39 26.04
CA LEU A 730 27.33 14.31 25.57
C LEU A 730 28.62 13.55 25.29
N TRP A 731 29.06 13.57 24.04
CA TRP A 731 30.34 13.06 23.60
C TRP A 731 31.38 14.15 23.70
N VAL A 732 32.53 13.86 24.32
CA VAL A 732 33.57 14.85 24.60
C VAL A 732 34.90 14.32 24.08
N ALA A 733 35.44 14.97 23.06
CA ALA A 733 36.77 14.75 22.55
C ALA A 733 37.78 15.59 23.34
N THR A 734 38.80 14.93 23.88
CA THR A 734 39.85 15.54 24.69
C THR A 734 41.21 15.29 24.07
N ASN A 735 42.07 16.29 24.12
CA ASN A 735 43.41 16.23 23.53
C ASN A 735 44.43 15.56 24.47
N ASN A 736 44.13 15.53 25.77
CA ASN A 736 44.88 14.95 26.90
C ASN A 736 46.38 15.28 26.90
N ASN A 737 46.77 16.34 27.61
CA ASN A 737 48.16 16.80 27.74
C ASN A 737 48.68 16.51 29.15
N VAL A 738 48.97 15.24 29.45
CA VAL A 738 49.58 14.90 30.74
C VAL A 738 51.00 15.43 30.77
N LEU A 739 51.34 16.37 31.65
CA LEU A 739 52.73 16.75 31.90
C LEU A 739 53.34 15.77 32.92
N ALA A 740 54.34 14.96 32.54
CA ALA A 740 55.19 14.27 33.52
C ALA A 740 56.58 13.87 32.97
N ASP A 741 57.59 14.73 33.18
CA ASP A 741 58.96 14.46 33.68
C ASP A 741 59.79 15.75 33.51
N SER A 742 61.06 15.73 33.91
CA SER A 742 62.00 16.84 34.10
C SER A 742 63.12 16.88 33.04
N SER A 743 63.01 16.13 31.93
CA SER A 743 64.11 15.89 30.97
C SER A 743 63.84 16.10 29.46
N ASP A 744 62.66 16.50 29.00
CA ASP A 744 62.27 16.80 27.58
C ASP A 744 62.24 18.31 27.22
N THR A 745 63.20 18.79 26.42
CA THR A 745 63.51 20.22 26.29
C THR A 745 62.65 21.10 25.34
N SER A 746 61.44 20.71 24.95
CA SER A 746 60.62 21.45 23.96
C SER A 746 59.51 22.32 24.59
N SER A 747 59.43 23.60 24.18
CA SER A 747 58.56 24.64 24.77
C SER A 747 57.10 24.57 24.28
N PRO A 748 56.07 24.67 25.16
CA PRO A 748 54.66 24.62 24.78
C PRO A 748 54.04 25.96 24.33
N CYS A 749 54.82 27.04 24.21
CA CYS A 749 54.32 28.38 23.87
C CYS A 749 54.12 28.56 22.34
N GLY A 750 53.01 28.07 21.80
CA GLY A 750 52.64 28.30 20.40
C GLY A 750 52.00 29.68 20.11
N PHE A 751 52.51 30.78 20.69
CA PHE A 751 51.93 32.11 20.51
C PHE A 751 52.69 32.95 19.48
N SER A 752 51.96 33.66 18.60
CA SER A 752 52.48 34.85 17.93
C SER A 752 52.20 36.04 18.86
N LEU A 753 53.24 36.65 19.40
CA LEU A 753 53.12 37.73 20.38
C LEU A 753 52.72 39.04 19.70
N GLY A 754 51.71 39.72 20.23
CA GLY A 754 51.49 41.13 19.91
C GLY A 754 52.65 41.99 20.41
N ALA A 755 52.81 43.18 19.85
CA ALA A 755 53.83 44.13 20.30
C ALA A 755 53.62 44.49 21.78
N GLY A 756 54.51 44.00 22.66
CA GLY A 756 54.49 44.28 24.11
C GLY A 756 54.14 43.10 25.02
N GLU A 757 53.87 41.91 24.48
CA GLU A 757 53.56 40.71 25.27
C GLU A 757 54.82 39.87 25.59
N VAL A 758 54.91 39.35 26.82
CA VAL A 758 55.98 38.44 27.27
C VAL A 758 55.37 37.07 27.53
N ALA A 759 55.85 36.04 26.83
CA ALA A 759 55.57 34.64 27.17
C ALA A 759 56.73 34.07 27.98
N VAL A 760 56.47 33.59 29.18
CA VAL A 760 57.43 32.79 29.96
C VAL A 760 57.06 31.32 29.78
N CYS A 761 57.93 30.62 29.06
CA CYS A 761 57.73 29.23 28.72
C CYS A 761 58.10 28.31 29.88
N ALA A 762 57.27 27.29 30.11
CA ALA A 762 57.59 26.22 31.03
C ALA A 762 58.95 25.62 30.63
N PRO A 763 59.80 25.27 31.62
CA PRO A 763 61.11 24.72 31.34
C PRO A 763 60.96 23.45 30.52
N ALA A 764 61.73 23.42 29.44
CA ALA A 764 62.25 22.30 28.72
C ALA A 764 62.43 21.01 29.59
N GLY A 765 61.34 20.29 29.88
CA GLY A 765 61.37 18.98 30.54
C GLY A 765 60.27 17.95 30.19
N VAL A 766 59.20 18.29 29.47
CA VAL A 766 57.91 17.60 29.71
C VAL A 766 57.47 16.56 28.67
N VAL A 767 57.53 15.28 29.05
CA VAL A 767 56.90 14.19 28.27
C VAL A 767 55.41 14.12 28.58
N THR A 768 54.62 14.12 27.51
CA THR A 768 53.16 13.96 27.55
C THR A 768 52.75 12.70 26.83
N ASP A 769 51.83 11.90 27.38
CA ASP A 769 51.29 10.74 26.64
C ASP A 769 50.55 11.19 25.37
N ARG A 770 49.95 12.40 25.41
CA ARG A 770 49.16 13.02 24.32
C ARG A 770 48.14 12.04 23.75
N GLN A 771 47.60 11.16 24.59
CA GLN A 771 46.63 10.15 24.19
C GLN A 771 45.23 10.72 24.36
N GLY A 772 44.60 11.07 23.24
CA GLY A 772 43.26 11.62 23.23
C GLY A 772 42.25 10.66 23.84
N ARG A 773 41.25 11.22 24.52
CA ARG A 773 40.15 10.45 25.08
C ARG A 773 38.81 10.96 24.58
N LEU A 774 37.91 10.02 24.33
CA LEU A 774 36.54 10.27 23.97
C LEU A 774 35.65 9.78 25.12
N TYR A 775 34.97 10.70 25.78
CA TYR A 775 34.04 10.39 26.87
C TYR A 775 32.60 10.42 26.37
N VAL A 776 31.78 9.50 26.88
CA VAL A 776 30.32 9.50 26.69
C VAL A 776 29.68 9.78 28.04
N LEU A 777 29.20 11.00 28.24
CA LEU A 777 28.68 11.48 29.51
C LEU A 777 27.14 11.38 29.54
N PRO A 778 26.55 10.73 30.55
CA PRO A 778 25.12 10.78 30.75
C PRO A 778 24.76 12.15 31.34
N LEU A 779 23.99 12.95 30.61
CA LEU A 779 23.48 14.21 31.14
C LEU A 779 22.25 13.92 32.01
N GLY A 780 22.46 13.95 33.32
CA GLY A 780 21.44 13.76 34.34
C GLY A 780 21.89 14.29 35.70
N GLY A 781 20.99 14.28 36.68
CA GLY A 781 21.18 14.90 37.99
C GLY A 781 20.64 16.34 38.05
N THR A 782 20.65 16.92 39.25
CA THR A 782 20.25 18.32 39.44
C THR A 782 21.35 19.25 38.91
N PRO A 783 21.07 20.12 37.92
CA PRO A 783 22.03 21.09 37.40
C PRO A 783 22.61 21.94 38.53
N SER A 784 23.91 22.26 38.43
CA SER A 784 24.60 23.09 39.41
C SER A 784 25.61 23.99 38.75
N SER A 785 25.64 25.28 39.13
CA SER A 785 26.68 26.20 38.71
C SER A 785 28.05 25.88 39.34
N THR A 786 28.07 25.11 40.43
CA THR A 786 29.33 24.58 41.02
C THR A 786 29.76 23.30 40.30
N PRO A 787 31.07 23.08 40.07
CA PRO A 787 31.55 21.88 39.39
C PRO A 787 31.10 20.60 40.09
N ARG A 788 30.40 19.74 39.35
CA ARG A 788 30.00 18.40 39.80
C ARG A 788 30.65 17.31 38.95
N GLY A 789 31.11 16.25 39.60
CA GLY A 789 31.68 15.10 38.92
C GLY A 789 30.63 14.25 38.21
N VAL A 790 30.89 13.89 36.96
CA VAL A 790 30.08 12.98 36.15
C VAL A 790 30.94 11.77 35.76
N SER A 791 30.42 10.57 36.00
CA SER A 791 31.06 9.33 35.56
C SER A 791 30.67 9.04 34.12
N PRO A 792 31.63 8.88 33.18
CA PRO A 792 31.32 8.49 31.82
C PRO A 792 30.64 7.11 31.78
N VAL A 793 29.62 6.94 30.92
CA VAL A 793 29.04 5.62 30.65
C VAL A 793 30.04 4.76 29.86
N ARG A 794 30.79 5.40 28.96
CA ARG A 794 31.88 4.80 28.19
C ARG A 794 33.00 5.82 28.03
N SER A 795 34.22 5.32 27.93
CA SER A 795 35.38 6.09 27.52
C SER A 795 36.21 5.28 26.53
N PHE A 796 36.83 5.97 25.58
CA PHE A 796 37.71 5.39 24.58
C PHE A 796 38.99 6.20 24.54
N SER A 797 40.12 5.53 24.38
CA SER A 797 41.43 6.18 24.28
C SER A 797 42.06 5.89 22.93
N SER A 798 42.89 6.81 22.44
CA SER A 798 43.74 6.53 21.29
C SER A 798 44.70 5.37 21.60
N GLY A 799 44.74 4.37 20.71
CA GLY A 799 45.79 3.33 20.74
C GLY A 799 47.16 3.83 20.25
N THR A 800 47.20 5.02 19.65
CA THR A 800 48.42 5.65 19.11
C THR A 800 48.89 6.74 20.08
N LEU A 801 50.15 6.65 20.52
CA LEU A 801 50.79 7.69 21.32
C LEU A 801 50.77 9.02 20.56
N GLN A 802 50.66 10.12 21.29
CA GLN A 802 50.62 11.47 20.75
C GLN A 802 49.44 11.83 19.83
N LEU A 803 48.45 10.95 19.71
CA LEU A 803 47.21 11.24 18.98
C LEU A 803 46.14 11.71 19.97
N GLY A 804 46.13 13.02 20.23
CA GLY A 804 45.06 13.72 20.94
C GLY A 804 43.81 13.91 20.06
N PHE A 805 42.63 14.09 20.67
CA PHE A 805 41.39 14.30 19.93
C PHE A 805 40.93 15.76 19.99
N THR A 806 40.80 16.37 18.81
CA THR A 806 40.35 17.76 18.65
C THR A 806 38.97 17.87 18.01
N GLY A 807 38.38 16.75 17.56
CA GLY A 807 37.07 16.74 16.93
C GLY A 807 36.31 15.46 17.20
N VAL A 808 34.98 15.58 17.28
CA VAL A 808 34.03 14.46 17.28
C VAL A 808 32.87 14.84 16.37
N ALA A 809 32.46 13.95 15.46
CA ALA A 809 31.38 14.21 14.53
C ALA A 809 30.55 12.97 14.24
N PHE A 810 29.28 13.23 13.89
CA PHE A 810 28.31 12.23 13.50
C PHE A 810 27.99 12.43 12.01
N ASN A 811 28.08 11.37 11.22
CA ASN A 811 27.79 11.42 9.78
C ASN A 811 26.29 11.57 9.49
N VAL A 812 25.46 10.91 10.31
CA VAL A 812 24.01 11.14 10.35
C VAL A 812 23.69 11.66 11.76
N PRO A 813 23.42 12.96 11.94
CA PRO A 813 23.05 13.48 13.25
C PRO A 813 21.69 12.89 13.67
N PRO A 814 21.45 12.72 14.96
CA PRO A 814 20.14 12.35 15.47
C PRO A 814 19.07 13.31 14.99
N VAL A 815 17.89 12.78 14.65
CA VAL A 815 16.70 13.52 14.18
C VAL A 815 16.33 14.75 15.05
N ASN A 816 16.79 14.81 16.30
CA ASN A 816 16.48 15.87 17.26
C ASN A 816 17.66 16.82 17.58
N ALA A 817 18.85 16.66 17.01
CA ALA A 817 19.98 17.59 17.20
C ALA A 817 20.12 18.49 15.96
N PRO A 818 20.27 19.81 16.08
CA PRO A 818 20.53 20.64 14.92
C PRO A 818 21.97 20.43 14.48
N MET A 819 22.14 19.46 13.57
CA MET A 819 22.94 19.61 12.36
C MET A 819 22.23 18.97 11.15
N TYR A 820 20.92 18.70 11.27
CA TYR A 820 20.13 18.13 10.18
C TYR A 820 18.74 18.78 10.15
N VAL A 821 18.48 19.61 9.14
CA VAL A 821 17.11 19.84 8.67
C VAL A 821 16.83 18.71 7.67
N ARG A 822 15.87 17.84 7.99
CA ARG A 822 15.43 16.78 7.06
C ARG A 822 15.07 17.42 5.70
N PRO A 823 15.42 16.79 4.56
CA PRO A 823 14.54 16.87 3.41
C PRO A 823 13.22 16.21 3.87
N THR A 824 12.15 16.98 3.85
CA THR A 824 10.78 16.50 4.04
C THR A 824 10.58 15.14 3.38
N GLN A 825 10.11 14.14 4.14
CA GLN A 825 9.35 13.04 3.55
C GLN A 825 8.12 13.60 2.84
#